data_AF-A0A146FIA7-F1
#
_entry.id   AF-A0A146FIA7-F1
#
_cell.length_a   1.000
_cell.length_b   1.000
_cell.length_c   1.000
_cell.angle_alpha   90.00
_cell.angle_beta   90.00
_cell.angle_gamma   90.00
#
_symmetry.space_group_name_H-M   'P 1'
#
loop_
_entity.id
_entity.type
_entity.pdbx_description
1 polymer ?
#
loop_
_entity_poly.entity_id
_entity_poly.type
_entity_poly.pdbx_seq_one_letter_code
_entity_poly.pdbx_strand_id
1 'polypeptide(L)'
;MWLLLHLLAVIRICAITEASNYSHTFPSGHALLYSNSSAIVQFVDGTNPQREFLLNETTAAFHTRSHAWGAGTISTDSGEGSWNLDHIPYNNFTGPYSIPLGDGLRLRITRFPGRVLTETYMFENTSPERITVTGLHIQTPFNDLYDTALWSLTSAVNAHIFTGGAWAWALAEPMSGEGRSLGLIVRKGHLWSYSLESSTSSDVRGHIVLQVTDAKRDPNGFGGQPVVYIDPGDSYVLEWEIGFYNNTSDFIEATKPPATFSAYSAPLDQEITVDSEIKPTSSTSNLKIRRRGTSYTLSASSPGTYNVDIGDSRTEISFHLPLETVVRERAHYILEHQRPVQRPAPLNAAFVAIDTENLTTIVSSTWDDWGDGSERIAMPTLLQLAAMQGYISSELVDIPLRNWVEFASTSLFDSEGNTRRCTGCSQTQRPYDAIWLVMFFNDRYKWLGNSTNIDTAVTLLNRAFEVGQVQEAPIIFFPQAILELCDSLDKLGRYNESATYKRALVDTTMSFVNDGRDLPASEVSYEQSIVEPLVEMVADTYNLTRNATLLSETQERLNWLMAFSGSQPHARLYQIANRHWDDYWFGLRRQWGDVFPHYWSALTSQALIRLPRELRTKQTDDIALKILRSNMVNFFPGGSATCAFVYPSAVNGKSANVADPMANDQDWHLVIWLRLLEYGVPSA
;
A
#
# COMPACT_ATOMS: atom_id res chain seq x y z
N MET A 1 18.97 -31.91 -34.12
CA MET A 1 19.46 -32.06 -32.73
C MET A 1 19.49 -30.73 -31.95
N TRP A 2 18.94 -29.64 -32.50
CA TRP A 2 18.81 -28.31 -31.85
C TRP A 2 17.35 -27.88 -31.61
N LEU A 3 16.38 -28.76 -31.88
CA LEU A 3 14.94 -28.50 -31.70
C LEU A 3 14.34 -29.15 -30.44
N LEU A 4 15.13 -29.88 -29.64
CA LEU A 4 14.66 -30.56 -28.42
C LEU A 4 15.02 -29.82 -27.11
N LEU A 5 15.78 -28.72 -27.20
CA LEU A 5 16.24 -27.93 -26.04
C LEU A 5 15.43 -26.65 -25.79
N HIS A 6 14.43 -26.33 -26.63
CA HIS A 6 13.54 -25.18 -26.44
C HIS A 6 12.15 -25.54 -25.90
N LEU A 7 11.87 -26.83 -25.65
CA LEU A 7 10.62 -27.29 -25.04
C LEU A 7 10.76 -27.58 -23.53
N LEU A 8 11.91 -27.28 -22.92
CA LEU A 8 12.21 -27.52 -21.51
C LEU A 8 12.53 -26.25 -20.70
N ALA A 9 12.25 -25.08 -21.25
CA ALA A 9 12.27 -23.79 -20.57
C ALA A 9 10.91 -23.11 -20.77
N VAL A 10 10.09 -22.72 -19.80
CA VAL A 10 10.07 -22.83 -18.34
C VAL A 10 8.57 -22.86 -18.00
N ILE A 11 8.01 -24.04 -17.74
CA ILE A 11 6.96 -24.18 -16.73
C ILE A 11 7.59 -25.14 -15.73
N ARG A 12 8.33 -24.61 -14.76
CA ARG A 12 8.54 -25.36 -13.54
C ARG A 12 7.14 -25.52 -12.95
N ILE A 13 6.54 -26.71 -13.13
CA ILE A 13 5.58 -27.17 -12.14
C ILE A 13 6.41 -27.21 -10.86
N CYS A 14 6.26 -26.18 -10.03
CA CYS A 14 6.93 -26.09 -8.74
C CYS A 14 6.36 -27.23 -7.90
N ALA A 15 6.98 -28.40 -7.98
CA ALA A 15 6.76 -29.44 -7.01
C ALA A 15 7.32 -28.90 -5.70
N ILE A 16 6.43 -28.50 -4.80
CA ILE A 16 6.82 -28.07 -3.45
C ILE A 16 7.48 -29.28 -2.80
N THR A 17 8.81 -29.23 -2.69
CA THR A 17 9.67 -30.40 -2.42
C THR A 17 9.40 -31.02 -1.04
N GLU A 18 8.86 -30.23 -0.11
CA GLU A 18 8.52 -30.67 1.24
C GLU A 18 7.06 -31.13 1.40
N ALA A 19 6.21 -30.90 0.40
CA ALA A 19 4.81 -31.28 0.45
C ALA A 19 4.67 -32.81 0.39
N SER A 20 3.82 -33.34 1.27
CA SER A 20 3.43 -34.74 1.27
C SER A 20 2.44 -35.04 0.14
N ASN A 21 2.27 -36.33 -0.17
CA ASN A 21 1.10 -36.80 -0.93
C ASN A 21 -0.21 -36.77 -0.10
N TYR A 22 -0.17 -36.30 1.14
CA TYR A 22 -1.32 -36.22 2.04
C TYR A 22 -1.95 -34.83 1.96
N SER A 23 -3.26 -34.83 1.72
CA SER A 23 -4.07 -33.63 1.65
C SER A 23 -5.38 -33.83 2.40
N HIS A 24 -5.95 -32.74 2.89
CA HIS A 24 -7.27 -32.72 3.49
C HIS A 24 -8.19 -31.83 2.66
N THR A 25 -9.17 -32.46 2.03
CA THR A 25 -10.14 -31.79 1.16
C THR A 25 -11.30 -31.25 1.96
N PHE A 26 -11.74 -30.06 1.58
CA PHE A 26 -13.00 -29.43 1.97
C PHE A 26 -13.69 -28.91 0.70
N PRO A 27 -15.02 -28.72 0.65
CA PRO A 27 -15.73 -28.36 -0.58
C PRO A 27 -15.18 -27.14 -1.32
N SER A 28 -14.58 -26.15 -0.62
CA SER A 28 -13.98 -25.00 -1.29
C SER A 28 -12.56 -25.22 -1.83
N GLY A 29 -11.81 -26.23 -1.36
CA GLY A 29 -10.39 -26.46 -1.74
C GLY A 29 -9.72 -27.58 -0.94
N HIS A 30 -8.40 -27.61 -0.85
CA HIS A 30 -7.72 -28.57 0.03
C HIS A 30 -6.47 -27.99 0.67
N ALA A 31 -6.10 -28.51 1.84
CA ALA A 31 -4.84 -28.21 2.50
C ALA A 31 -3.81 -29.29 2.19
N LEU A 32 -2.62 -28.89 1.74
CA LEU A 32 -1.45 -29.76 1.58
C LEU A 32 -0.62 -29.73 2.86
N LEU A 33 -0.17 -30.91 3.30
CA LEU A 33 0.61 -31.06 4.53
C LEU A 33 2.08 -31.32 4.23
N TYR A 34 2.96 -31.03 5.20
CA TYR A 34 4.37 -31.41 5.12
C TYR A 34 4.52 -32.93 5.10
N SER A 35 5.53 -33.44 4.39
CA SER A 35 5.87 -34.87 4.23
C SER A 35 5.85 -35.68 5.53
N ASN A 36 6.23 -35.07 6.65
CA ASN A 36 6.39 -35.71 7.94
C ASN A 36 5.47 -35.18 9.04
N SER A 37 4.60 -34.21 8.78
CA SER A 37 3.82 -33.55 9.83
C SER A 37 2.43 -33.11 9.40
N SER A 38 1.60 -32.72 10.37
CA SER A 38 0.27 -32.14 10.12
C SER A 38 0.30 -30.63 9.90
N ALA A 39 1.48 -30.01 9.89
CA ALA A 39 1.61 -28.61 9.51
C ALA A 39 1.15 -28.41 8.05
N ILE A 40 0.48 -27.28 7.79
CA ILE A 40 -0.03 -26.95 6.46
C ILE A 40 1.07 -26.24 5.69
N VAL A 41 1.38 -26.76 4.49
CA VAL A 41 2.35 -26.19 3.56
C VAL A 41 1.68 -25.22 2.60
N GLN A 42 0.47 -25.56 2.13
CA GLN A 42 -0.31 -24.75 1.20
C GLN A 42 -1.80 -24.97 1.40
N PHE A 43 -2.58 -23.96 1.01
CA PHE A 43 -3.97 -24.12 0.60
C PHE A 43 -4.04 -24.09 -0.92
N VAL A 44 -4.75 -25.04 -1.50
CA VAL A 44 -4.82 -25.21 -2.95
C VAL A 44 -6.24 -25.01 -3.45
N ASP A 45 -6.39 -24.07 -4.37
CA ASP A 45 -7.58 -23.92 -5.19
C ASP A 45 -7.58 -25.01 -6.28
N GLY A 46 -8.55 -25.93 -6.24
CA GLY A 46 -8.67 -26.99 -7.25
C GLY A 46 -8.88 -26.48 -8.69
N THR A 47 -9.30 -25.22 -8.87
CA THR A 47 -9.46 -24.57 -10.19
C THR A 47 -8.18 -23.85 -10.65
N ASN A 48 -7.27 -23.54 -9.74
CA ASN A 48 -5.97 -22.95 -10.04
C ASN A 48 -4.87 -23.55 -9.13
N PRO A 49 -4.47 -24.81 -9.39
CA PRO A 49 -3.54 -25.52 -8.51
C PRO A 49 -2.09 -25.04 -8.59
N GLN A 50 -1.76 -24.12 -9.51
CA GLN A 50 -0.41 -23.56 -9.67
C GLN A 50 -0.18 -22.33 -8.77
N ARG A 51 -1.26 -21.74 -8.21
CA ARG A 51 -1.13 -20.58 -7.33
C ARG A 51 -0.67 -21.01 -5.95
N GLU A 52 0.31 -20.29 -5.42
CA GLU A 52 0.85 -20.50 -4.08
C GLU A 52 0.22 -19.46 -3.16
N PHE A 53 -0.61 -19.89 -2.21
CA PHE A 53 -1.26 -18.98 -1.27
C PHE A 53 -0.45 -18.75 0.00
N LEU A 54 0.49 -19.65 0.32
CA LEU A 54 1.42 -19.52 1.44
C LEU A 54 2.88 -19.46 0.95
N LEU A 55 3.77 -18.85 1.72
CA LEU A 55 5.21 -18.93 1.51
C LEU A 55 5.66 -20.39 1.62
N ASN A 56 6.70 -20.75 0.88
CA ASN A 56 7.35 -22.05 0.99
C ASN A 56 8.86 -21.91 0.75
N GLU A 57 9.65 -22.89 1.20
CA GLU A 57 11.11 -22.82 1.13
C GLU A 57 11.68 -22.85 -0.30
N THR A 58 10.87 -23.21 -1.31
CA THR A 58 11.33 -23.26 -2.72
C THR A 58 11.36 -21.86 -3.34
N THR A 59 10.33 -21.05 -3.08
CA THR A 59 10.20 -19.68 -3.63
C THR A 59 10.66 -18.61 -2.64
N ALA A 60 10.60 -18.90 -1.34
CA ALA A 60 11.01 -18.00 -0.26
C ALA A 60 12.08 -18.65 0.62
N ALA A 61 13.36 -18.48 0.27
CA ALA A 61 14.48 -19.11 1.00
C ALA A 61 14.61 -18.67 2.47
N PHE A 62 13.96 -17.56 2.85
CA PHE A 62 13.89 -17.07 4.24
C PHE A 62 12.73 -17.69 5.02
N HIS A 63 11.82 -18.42 4.37
CA HIS A 63 10.76 -19.17 5.02
C HIS A 63 11.34 -20.39 5.72
N THR A 64 10.87 -20.65 6.93
CA THR A 64 11.29 -21.79 7.74
C THR A 64 10.09 -22.42 8.41
N ARG A 65 10.21 -23.67 8.85
CA ARG A 65 9.14 -24.37 9.57
C ARG A 65 8.67 -23.68 10.86
N SER A 66 9.49 -22.84 11.49
CA SER A 66 9.04 -22.03 12.65
C SER A 66 8.01 -20.95 12.27
N HIS A 67 7.94 -20.60 10.99
CA HIS A 67 6.97 -19.66 10.41
C HIS A 67 5.85 -20.38 9.64
N ALA A 68 5.76 -21.71 9.71
CA ALA A 68 4.71 -22.47 9.06
C ALA A 68 3.32 -22.10 9.60
N TRP A 69 2.28 -22.27 8.78
CA TRP A 69 0.91 -21.95 9.16
C TRP A 69 0.49 -22.56 10.50
N GLY A 70 0.03 -21.71 11.41
CA GLY A 70 -0.45 -22.11 12.73
C GLY A 70 0.65 -22.38 13.77
N ALA A 71 1.93 -22.24 13.43
CA ALA A 71 2.98 -22.05 14.43
C ALA A 71 2.80 -20.71 15.15
N GLY A 72 3.44 -20.53 16.32
CA GLY A 72 3.27 -19.29 17.05
C GLY A 72 4.04 -19.19 18.35
N THR A 73 3.84 -18.05 19.03
CA THR A 73 4.46 -17.70 20.29
C THR A 73 3.44 -17.09 21.25
N ILE A 74 3.76 -17.16 22.54
CA ILE A 74 2.97 -16.56 23.62
C ILE A 74 3.92 -15.94 24.66
N SER A 75 3.59 -14.74 25.13
CA SER A 75 4.29 -14.05 26.20
C SER A 75 3.36 -13.92 27.41
N THR A 76 3.76 -14.49 28.54
CA THR A 76 3.03 -14.45 29.81
C THR A 76 3.80 -13.69 30.89
N ASP A 77 3.20 -13.54 32.06
CA ASP A 77 3.86 -13.09 33.29
C ASP A 77 4.90 -14.08 33.83
N SER A 78 4.88 -15.34 33.39
CA SER A 78 5.81 -16.38 33.81
C SER A 78 6.94 -16.66 32.81
N GLY A 79 6.79 -16.25 31.55
CA GLY A 79 7.84 -16.38 30.53
C GLY A 79 7.31 -16.38 29.09
N GLU A 80 8.11 -16.93 28.18
CA GLU A 80 7.77 -17.08 26.77
C GLU A 80 7.54 -18.55 26.43
N GLY A 81 6.52 -18.83 25.63
CA GLY A 81 6.26 -20.12 25.02
C GLY A 81 6.24 -20.03 23.50
N SER A 82 6.56 -21.12 22.83
CA SER A 82 6.48 -21.22 21.37
C SER A 82 6.00 -22.62 20.96
N TRP A 83 5.31 -22.72 19.83
CA TRP A 83 4.88 -24.00 19.28
C TRP A 83 5.05 -24.05 17.76
N ASN A 84 5.23 -25.27 17.26
CA ASN A 84 5.10 -25.63 15.86
C ASN A 84 4.32 -26.94 15.75
N LEU A 85 3.94 -27.31 14.53
CA LEU A 85 3.17 -28.52 14.28
C LEU A 85 4.00 -29.64 13.61
N ASP A 86 5.32 -29.46 13.53
CA ASP A 86 6.24 -30.39 12.85
C ASP A 86 6.31 -31.78 13.47
N HIS A 87 6.08 -31.86 14.78
CA HIS A 87 6.14 -33.11 15.53
C HIS A 87 4.81 -33.87 15.52
N ILE A 88 3.74 -33.29 14.97
CA ILE A 88 2.45 -33.94 14.89
C ILE A 88 2.37 -34.76 13.60
N PRO A 89 2.12 -36.08 13.64
CA PRO A 89 2.02 -36.89 12.44
C PRO A 89 0.92 -36.44 11.48
N TYR A 90 1.20 -36.48 10.17
CA TYR A 90 0.26 -36.08 9.10
C TYR A 90 -1.10 -36.80 9.17
N ASN A 91 -1.14 -38.04 9.67
CA ASN A 91 -2.37 -38.83 9.80
C ASN A 91 -3.27 -38.40 10.97
N ASN A 92 -2.85 -37.40 11.76
CA ASN A 92 -3.60 -36.85 12.88
C ASN A 92 -4.14 -35.42 12.60
N PHE A 93 -4.40 -35.05 11.35
CA PHE A 93 -4.71 -33.66 10.96
C PHE A 93 -5.83 -32.95 11.77
N THR A 94 -6.86 -33.66 12.21
CA THR A 94 -7.99 -33.07 12.94
C THR A 94 -7.66 -32.73 14.40
N GLY A 95 -6.61 -33.32 14.96
CA GLY A 95 -6.30 -33.25 16.38
C GLY A 95 -7.33 -33.99 17.26
N PRO A 96 -7.41 -33.65 18.56
CA PRO A 96 -6.77 -32.52 19.21
C PRO A 96 -5.25 -32.70 19.41
N TYR A 97 -4.49 -31.64 19.19
CA TYR A 97 -3.08 -31.53 19.59
C TYR A 97 -3.03 -30.91 20.97
N SER A 98 -2.21 -31.44 21.88
CA SER A 98 -2.04 -30.89 23.23
C SER A 98 -0.58 -30.54 23.43
N ILE A 99 -0.27 -29.25 23.43
CA ILE A 99 1.09 -28.72 23.47
C ILE A 99 1.28 -27.97 24.79
N PRO A 100 2.19 -28.40 25.68
CA PRO A 100 2.52 -27.64 26.88
C PRO A 100 3.30 -26.38 26.49
N LEU A 101 2.91 -25.23 27.04
CA LEU A 101 3.57 -23.94 26.77
C LEU A 101 4.39 -23.42 27.97
N GLY A 102 4.42 -24.16 29.07
CA GLY A 102 5.11 -23.78 30.31
C GLY A 102 4.13 -23.38 31.42
N ASP A 103 4.55 -23.50 32.68
CA ASP A 103 3.87 -22.97 33.88
C ASP A 103 2.37 -23.29 34.00
N GLY A 104 1.96 -24.47 33.54
CA GLY A 104 0.57 -24.92 33.59
C GLY A 104 -0.32 -24.36 32.46
N LEU A 105 0.22 -23.60 31.51
CA LEU A 105 -0.48 -23.25 30.27
C LEU A 105 -0.37 -24.38 29.25
N ARG A 106 -1.50 -24.72 28.63
CA ARG A 106 -1.59 -25.74 27.59
C ARG A 106 -2.35 -25.21 26.39
N LEU A 107 -1.78 -25.40 25.20
CA LEU A 107 -2.45 -25.14 23.94
C LEU A 107 -3.10 -26.42 23.41
N ARG A 108 -4.40 -26.35 23.14
CA ARG A 108 -5.15 -27.37 22.43
C ARG A 108 -5.58 -26.87 21.06
N ILE A 109 -5.17 -27.57 20.00
CA ILE A 109 -5.54 -27.22 18.62
C ILE A 109 -6.43 -28.32 18.04
N THR A 110 -7.55 -27.94 17.42
CA THR A 110 -8.41 -28.84 16.65
C THR A 110 -8.68 -28.28 15.27
N ARG A 111 -8.81 -29.17 14.28
CA ARG A 111 -9.19 -28.81 12.91
C ARG A 111 -10.40 -29.61 12.46
N PHE A 112 -11.36 -28.94 11.84
CA PHE A 112 -12.56 -29.58 11.31
C PHE A 112 -12.74 -29.22 9.82
N PRO A 113 -12.52 -30.17 8.89
CA PRO A 113 -12.79 -29.95 7.48
C PRO A 113 -14.30 -30.05 7.21
N GLY A 114 -14.99 -28.91 7.29
CA GLY A 114 -16.39 -28.74 6.92
C GLY A 114 -16.52 -28.21 5.49
N ARG A 115 -17.48 -27.31 5.23
CA ARG A 115 -17.56 -26.54 3.96
C ARG A 115 -16.29 -25.70 3.73
N VAL A 116 -15.78 -25.18 4.84
CA VAL A 116 -14.52 -24.47 5.02
C VAL A 116 -13.71 -25.23 6.07
N LEU A 117 -12.41 -24.97 6.17
CA LEU A 117 -11.60 -25.51 7.25
C LEU A 117 -11.79 -24.64 8.49
N THR A 118 -12.33 -25.20 9.57
CA THR A 118 -12.36 -24.52 10.87
C THR A 118 -11.14 -24.95 11.69
N GLU A 119 -10.38 -23.99 12.21
CA GLU A 119 -9.31 -24.25 13.18
C GLU A 119 -9.63 -23.55 14.50
N THR A 120 -9.37 -24.24 15.62
CA THR A 120 -9.59 -23.71 16.97
C THR A 120 -8.29 -23.84 17.76
N TYR A 121 -7.82 -22.73 18.33
CA TYR A 121 -6.70 -22.64 19.26
C TYR A 121 -7.27 -22.32 20.65
N MET A 122 -7.15 -23.26 21.59
CA MET A 122 -7.63 -23.10 22.96
C MET A 122 -6.46 -23.12 23.93
N PHE A 123 -6.27 -22.02 24.65
CA PHE A 123 -5.22 -21.83 25.64
C PHE A 123 -5.81 -22.07 27.03
N GLU A 124 -5.52 -23.22 27.63
CA GLU A 124 -6.08 -23.69 28.90
C GLU A 124 -5.11 -23.42 30.06
N ASN A 125 -5.58 -22.78 31.13
CA ASN A 125 -4.80 -22.62 32.35
C ASN A 125 -5.06 -23.80 33.30
N THR A 126 -4.07 -24.68 33.43
CA THR A 126 -4.06 -25.83 34.34
C THR A 126 -3.27 -25.58 35.63
N SER A 127 -2.76 -24.36 35.80
CA SER A 127 -2.06 -23.92 37.01
C SER A 127 -3.04 -23.46 38.10
N PRO A 128 -2.61 -23.33 39.36
CA PRO A 128 -3.46 -22.80 40.44
C PRO A 128 -3.56 -21.27 40.46
N GLU A 129 -2.79 -20.56 39.64
CA GLU A 129 -2.74 -19.08 39.61
C GLU A 129 -3.30 -18.54 38.28
N ARG A 130 -3.75 -17.30 38.27
CA ARG A 130 -4.13 -16.62 37.01
C ARG A 130 -2.90 -16.43 36.13
N ILE A 131 -3.05 -16.68 34.83
CA ILE A 131 -2.02 -16.38 33.83
C ILE A 131 -2.38 -15.10 33.10
N THR A 132 -1.41 -14.18 33.02
CA THR A 132 -1.54 -12.92 32.29
C THR A 132 -0.81 -13.01 30.96
N VAL A 133 -1.52 -12.92 29.84
CA VAL A 133 -0.97 -13.00 28.49
C VAL A 133 -0.87 -11.59 27.89
N THR A 134 0.34 -11.20 27.50
CA THR A 134 0.68 -9.88 26.94
C THR A 134 1.16 -9.92 25.49
N GLY A 135 1.40 -11.12 24.96
CA GLY A 135 1.67 -11.38 23.55
C GLY A 135 1.11 -12.74 23.18
N LEU A 136 0.40 -12.85 22.07
CA LEU A 136 -0.06 -14.14 21.55
C LEU A 136 -0.17 -14.03 20.04
N HIS A 137 0.74 -14.73 19.36
CA HIS A 137 1.08 -14.50 17.96
C HIS A 137 0.98 -15.82 17.18
N ILE A 138 0.30 -15.80 16.03
CA ILE A 138 0.08 -16.98 15.18
C ILE A 138 0.53 -16.68 13.76
N GLN A 139 1.36 -17.55 13.21
CA GLN A 139 1.94 -17.45 11.88
C GLN A 139 0.89 -17.73 10.80
N THR A 140 0.73 -16.79 9.87
CA THR A 140 -0.11 -16.90 8.68
C THR A 140 0.71 -16.45 7.47
N PRO A 141 1.65 -17.29 7.01
CA PRO A 141 2.67 -16.90 6.04
C PRO A 141 2.08 -16.82 4.62
N PHE A 142 1.21 -15.86 4.33
CA PHE A 142 0.67 -15.66 2.99
C PHE A 142 1.79 -15.38 1.99
N ASN A 143 1.65 -15.88 0.75
CA ASN A 143 2.65 -15.72 -0.31
C ASN A 143 2.63 -14.32 -0.94
N ASP A 144 2.87 -13.30 -0.11
CA ASP A 144 2.89 -11.90 -0.50
C ASP A 144 4.32 -11.48 -0.83
N LEU A 145 4.74 -11.80 -2.06
CA LEU A 145 6.08 -11.64 -2.60
C LEU A 145 6.04 -11.06 -4.00
N TYR A 146 7.10 -10.29 -4.30
CA TYR A 146 7.22 -9.50 -5.51
C TYR A 146 8.46 -9.89 -6.31
N ASP A 147 8.63 -11.18 -6.66
CA ASP A 147 9.87 -11.70 -7.27
C ASP A 147 10.12 -11.21 -8.71
N THR A 148 9.20 -11.50 -9.63
CA THR A 148 9.15 -10.97 -11.00
C THR A 148 7.70 -10.68 -11.35
N ALA A 149 7.42 -9.79 -12.31
CA ALA A 149 6.04 -9.50 -12.69
C ALA A 149 5.27 -10.76 -13.14
N LEU A 150 5.89 -11.59 -13.99
CA LEU A 150 5.28 -12.83 -14.47
C LEU A 150 4.95 -13.80 -13.34
N TRP A 151 5.91 -14.04 -12.43
CA TRP A 151 5.70 -14.95 -11.31
C TRP A 151 4.67 -14.39 -10.32
N SER A 152 4.76 -13.11 -9.98
CA SER A 152 3.87 -12.46 -9.02
C SER A 152 2.41 -12.54 -9.48
N LEU A 153 2.14 -12.19 -10.74
CA LEU A 153 0.80 -12.30 -11.35
C LEU A 153 0.29 -13.76 -11.39
N THR A 154 1.18 -14.73 -11.64
CA THR A 154 0.82 -16.14 -11.82
C THR A 154 0.61 -16.87 -10.48
N SER A 155 1.45 -16.60 -9.50
CA SER A 155 1.64 -17.47 -8.33
C SER A 155 1.48 -16.78 -6.98
N ALA A 156 1.69 -15.47 -6.88
CA ALA A 156 1.63 -14.75 -5.60
C ALA A 156 0.24 -14.18 -5.30
N VAL A 157 0.10 -13.62 -4.08
CA VAL A 157 -1.14 -13.01 -3.58
C VAL A 157 -0.84 -11.70 -2.86
N ASN A 158 -1.74 -10.73 -2.97
CA ASN A 158 -1.80 -9.59 -2.06
C ASN A 158 -2.60 -9.99 -0.82
N ALA A 159 -2.00 -9.90 0.36
CA ALA A 159 -2.66 -10.21 1.63
C ALA A 159 -3.29 -8.95 2.25
N HIS A 160 -4.62 -8.91 2.26
CA HIS A 160 -5.40 -7.84 2.89
C HIS A 160 -5.79 -8.24 4.31
N ILE A 161 -5.25 -7.55 5.32
CA ILE A 161 -5.39 -7.90 6.73
C ILE A 161 -6.23 -6.85 7.46
N PHE A 162 -7.26 -7.28 8.19
CA PHE A 162 -8.03 -6.43 9.09
C PHE A 162 -8.11 -7.05 10.49
N THR A 163 -7.53 -6.37 11.49
CA THR A 163 -7.44 -6.83 12.89
C THR A 163 -8.40 -6.03 13.79
N GLY A 164 -9.68 -6.04 13.43
CA GLY A 164 -10.72 -5.29 14.12
C GLY A 164 -11.33 -5.97 15.35
N GLY A 165 -10.56 -6.79 16.07
CA GLY A 165 -11.06 -7.58 17.21
C GLY A 165 -11.83 -8.82 16.75
N ALA A 166 -13.10 -8.94 17.13
CA ALA A 166 -13.94 -10.08 16.72
C ALA A 166 -14.35 -10.00 15.24
N TRP A 167 -14.31 -8.81 14.64
CA TRP A 167 -14.51 -8.58 13.21
C TRP A 167 -13.26 -8.85 12.36
N ALA A 168 -12.22 -9.46 12.93
CA ALA A 168 -10.97 -9.66 12.22
C ALA A 168 -11.07 -10.69 11.09
N TRP A 169 -10.34 -10.43 10.01
CA TRP A 169 -10.23 -11.30 8.85
C TRP A 169 -8.96 -11.03 8.06
N ALA A 170 -8.56 -11.97 7.22
CA ALA A 170 -7.51 -11.79 6.22
C ALA A 170 -7.98 -12.35 4.86
N LEU A 171 -7.58 -11.72 3.77
CA LEU A 171 -7.89 -12.15 2.41
C LEU A 171 -6.63 -12.14 1.56
N ALA A 172 -6.19 -13.32 1.12
CA ALA A 172 -5.12 -13.47 0.14
C ALA A 172 -5.72 -13.49 -1.27
N GLU A 173 -5.62 -12.35 -1.95
CA GLU A 173 -6.14 -12.12 -3.29
C GLU A 173 -5.05 -12.34 -4.34
N PRO A 174 -5.29 -13.12 -5.40
CA PRO A 174 -4.35 -13.21 -6.53
C PRO A 174 -3.84 -11.85 -7.00
N MET A 175 -2.53 -11.66 -7.16
CA MET A 175 -1.99 -10.37 -7.65
C MET A 175 -2.46 -10.02 -9.07
N SER A 176 -2.90 -11.01 -9.85
CA SER A 176 -3.53 -10.78 -11.15
C SER A 176 -5.00 -10.32 -11.08
N GLY A 177 -5.62 -10.30 -9.89
CA GLY A 177 -7.05 -10.07 -9.72
C GLY A 177 -7.93 -11.18 -10.34
N GLU A 178 -7.34 -12.32 -10.71
CA GLU A 178 -8.02 -13.43 -11.39
C GLU A 178 -8.00 -14.72 -10.56
N GLY A 179 -9.15 -15.37 -10.49
CA GLY A 179 -9.36 -16.60 -9.74
C GLY A 179 -9.95 -16.34 -8.35
N ARG A 180 -10.01 -17.39 -7.53
CA ARG A 180 -10.59 -17.29 -6.19
C ARG A 180 -9.54 -16.80 -5.19
N SER A 181 -10.00 -16.09 -4.18
CA SER A 181 -9.17 -15.64 -3.06
C SER A 181 -9.28 -16.59 -1.88
N LEU A 182 -8.20 -16.72 -1.10
CA LEU A 182 -8.21 -17.47 0.15
C LEU A 182 -8.55 -16.52 1.31
N GLY A 183 -9.67 -16.77 1.96
CA GLY A 183 -10.15 -15.98 3.10
C GLY A 183 -9.95 -16.70 4.42
N LEU A 184 -9.56 -15.95 5.46
CA LEU A 184 -9.56 -16.31 6.87
C LEU A 184 -10.56 -15.40 7.59
N ILE A 185 -11.51 -15.96 8.35
CA ILE A 185 -12.53 -15.20 9.09
C ILE A 185 -12.56 -15.65 10.54
N VAL A 186 -12.36 -14.72 11.49
CA VAL A 186 -12.51 -15.01 12.92
C VAL A 186 -13.98 -15.24 13.27
N ARG A 187 -14.25 -16.29 14.06
CA ARG A 187 -15.60 -16.68 14.52
C ARG A 187 -15.74 -16.67 16.04
N LYS A 188 -14.64 -16.89 16.77
CA LYS A 188 -14.56 -16.75 18.23
C LYS A 188 -13.20 -16.21 18.62
N GLY A 189 -13.15 -15.45 19.70
CA GLY A 189 -11.95 -14.73 20.08
C GLY A 189 -11.74 -13.48 19.23
N HIS A 190 -10.52 -12.93 19.27
CA HIS A 190 -10.21 -11.61 18.74
C HIS A 190 -8.82 -11.61 18.13
N LEU A 191 -8.62 -10.81 17.08
CA LEU A 191 -7.29 -10.40 16.64
C LEU A 191 -7.22 -8.88 16.67
N TRP A 192 -6.33 -8.33 17.47
CA TRP A 192 -6.23 -6.88 17.75
C TRP A 192 -5.05 -6.21 17.04
N SER A 193 -4.15 -6.98 16.44
CA SER A 193 -3.01 -6.47 15.68
C SER A 193 -2.39 -7.56 14.80
N TYR A 194 -1.40 -7.17 14.02
CA TYR A 194 -0.49 -8.06 13.33
C TYR A 194 0.93 -7.46 13.30
N SER A 195 1.94 -8.33 13.16
CA SER A 195 3.33 -7.93 12.92
C SER A 195 3.87 -8.56 11.65
N LEU A 196 5.02 -8.05 11.20
CA LEU A 196 5.81 -8.63 10.13
C LEU A 196 7.15 -9.14 10.66
N GLU A 197 7.55 -10.33 10.20
CA GLU A 197 8.87 -10.91 10.45
C GLU A 197 9.57 -11.19 9.11
N SER A 198 10.90 -11.22 9.10
CA SER A 198 11.72 -11.41 7.89
C SER A 198 11.47 -10.39 6.77
N SER A 199 10.91 -9.22 7.08
CA SER A 199 10.79 -8.11 6.11
C SER A 199 12.15 -7.45 5.96
N THR A 200 12.77 -7.61 4.79
CA THR A 200 14.22 -7.32 4.62
C THR A 200 14.57 -6.59 3.32
N SER A 201 13.63 -6.49 2.37
CA SER A 201 13.80 -5.78 1.11
C SER A 201 12.45 -5.26 0.60
N SER A 202 12.49 -4.46 -0.46
CA SER A 202 11.27 -3.96 -1.12
C SER A 202 10.46 -5.06 -1.80
N ASP A 203 11.07 -6.19 -2.17
CA ASP A 203 10.37 -7.31 -2.84
C ASP A 203 9.77 -8.33 -1.85
N VAL A 204 9.99 -8.16 -0.55
CA VAL A 204 9.59 -9.10 0.51
C VAL A 204 8.77 -8.41 1.58
N ARG A 205 7.44 -8.61 1.56
CA ARG A 205 6.56 -8.14 2.64
C ARG A 205 6.87 -8.82 3.98
N GLY A 206 7.26 -10.10 3.91
CA GLY A 206 7.69 -10.91 5.05
C GLY A 206 6.61 -11.88 5.55
N HIS A 207 6.87 -12.53 6.67
CA HIS A 207 5.91 -13.38 7.35
C HIS A 207 4.89 -12.54 8.10
N ILE A 208 3.62 -12.70 7.75
CA ILE A 208 2.51 -12.08 8.45
C ILE A 208 2.19 -12.91 9.70
N VAL A 209 2.12 -12.23 10.84
CA VAL A 209 1.83 -12.82 12.13
C VAL A 209 0.59 -12.17 12.72
N LEU A 210 -0.53 -12.89 12.79
CA LEU A 210 -1.78 -12.41 13.37
C LEU A 210 -1.74 -12.53 14.90
N GLN A 211 -2.28 -11.54 15.60
CA GLN A 211 -2.07 -11.42 17.03
C GLN A 211 -3.38 -11.22 17.76
N VAL A 212 -3.61 -12.07 18.76
CA VAL A 212 -4.67 -11.83 19.76
C VAL A 212 -4.30 -10.61 20.59
N THR A 213 -3.02 -10.42 20.92
CA THR A 213 -2.54 -9.20 21.57
C THR A 213 -1.05 -9.02 21.32
N ASP A 214 -0.60 -7.77 21.27
CA ASP A 214 0.81 -7.40 21.26
C ASP A 214 1.14 -6.33 22.30
N ALA A 215 0.39 -6.32 23.40
CA ALA A 215 0.53 -5.36 24.50
C ALA A 215 1.96 -5.27 25.05
N LYS A 216 2.75 -6.35 24.93
CA LYS A 216 4.16 -6.38 25.32
C LYS A 216 5.04 -5.46 24.47
N ARG A 217 4.84 -5.40 23.15
CA ARG A 217 5.69 -4.62 22.22
C ARG A 217 5.10 -3.27 21.89
N ASP A 218 3.79 -3.19 21.73
CA ASP A 218 3.08 -1.97 21.36
C ASP A 218 1.72 -1.88 22.08
N PRO A 219 1.69 -1.48 23.36
CA PRO A 219 0.46 -1.41 24.13
C PRO A 219 -0.57 -0.41 23.61
N ASN A 220 -0.14 0.59 22.82
CA ASN A 220 -1.00 1.67 22.34
C ASN A 220 -1.44 1.50 20.89
N GLY A 221 -0.81 0.60 20.13
CA GLY A 221 -1.14 0.32 18.74
C GLY A 221 -2.60 -0.07 18.53
N PHE A 222 -3.16 0.31 17.38
CA PHE A 222 -4.56 0.01 17.00
C PHE A 222 -5.59 0.50 18.03
N GLY A 223 -5.32 1.64 18.68
CA GLY A 223 -6.19 2.21 19.70
C GLY A 223 -6.11 1.52 21.07
N GLY A 224 -5.07 0.71 21.29
CA GLY A 224 -4.78 0.01 22.54
C GLY A 224 -4.93 -1.51 22.42
N GLN A 225 -3.94 -2.23 22.95
CA GLN A 225 -3.88 -3.69 22.93
C GLN A 225 -4.36 -4.29 24.26
N PRO A 226 -5.33 -5.23 24.25
CA PRO A 226 -5.85 -5.81 25.49
C PRO A 226 -4.89 -6.82 26.09
N VAL A 227 -4.84 -6.88 27.42
CA VAL A 227 -4.18 -7.98 28.15
C VAL A 227 -5.20 -9.09 28.36
N VAL A 228 -4.83 -10.33 28.03
CA VAL A 228 -5.71 -11.50 28.20
C VAL A 228 -5.41 -12.15 29.55
N TYR A 229 -6.43 -12.34 30.37
CA TYR A 229 -6.33 -13.02 31.66
C TYR A 229 -7.02 -14.38 31.58
N ILE A 230 -6.32 -15.43 31.98
CA ILE A 230 -6.86 -16.80 32.00
C ILE A 230 -6.83 -17.29 33.44
N ASP A 231 -7.99 -17.37 34.09
CA ASP A 231 -8.13 -17.84 35.47
C ASP A 231 -7.88 -19.36 35.60
N PRO A 232 -7.54 -19.88 36.79
CA PRO A 232 -7.35 -21.32 37.01
C PRO A 232 -8.56 -22.14 36.55
N GLY A 233 -8.34 -23.07 35.61
CA GLY A 233 -9.38 -23.92 35.03
C GLY A 233 -10.13 -23.31 33.84
N ASP A 234 -9.92 -22.04 33.53
CA ASP A 234 -10.51 -21.37 32.37
C ASP A 234 -9.64 -21.51 31.11
N SER A 235 -10.18 -21.07 29.98
CA SER A 235 -9.45 -21.02 28.71
C SER A 235 -9.78 -19.78 27.87
N TYR A 236 -8.80 -19.36 27.07
CA TYR A 236 -9.02 -18.45 25.95
C TYR A 236 -9.16 -19.25 24.66
N VAL A 237 -10.15 -18.90 23.82
CA VAL A 237 -10.42 -19.60 22.56
C VAL A 237 -10.38 -18.63 21.40
N LEU A 238 -9.52 -18.92 20.42
CA LEU A 238 -9.55 -18.33 19.09
C LEU A 238 -10.04 -19.40 18.10
N GLU A 239 -11.07 -19.09 17.32
CA GLU A 239 -11.59 -19.96 16.26
C GLU A 239 -11.72 -19.16 14.97
N TRP A 240 -11.20 -19.69 13.87
CA TRP A 240 -11.35 -19.10 12.55
C TRP A 240 -11.73 -20.13 11.49
N GLU A 241 -12.28 -19.63 10.39
CA GLU A 241 -12.60 -20.40 9.19
C GLU A 241 -11.69 -20.01 8.03
N ILE A 242 -11.24 -20.99 7.26
CA ILE A 242 -10.43 -20.80 6.04
C ILE A 242 -11.17 -21.38 4.84
N GLY A 243 -11.36 -20.58 3.79
CA GLY A 243 -12.08 -21.00 2.60
C GLY A 243 -11.72 -20.19 1.35
N PHE A 244 -12.12 -20.71 0.19
CA PHE A 244 -11.94 -20.02 -1.10
C PHE A 244 -13.22 -19.29 -1.50
N TYR A 245 -13.07 -18.05 -1.94
CA TYR A 245 -14.15 -17.13 -2.31
C TYR A 245 -13.99 -16.65 -3.75
N ASN A 246 -15.09 -16.58 -4.50
CA ASN A 246 -15.04 -16.23 -5.92
C ASN A 246 -14.72 -14.75 -6.18
N ASN A 247 -15.08 -13.88 -5.23
CA ASN A 247 -14.84 -12.45 -5.31
C ASN A 247 -14.85 -11.84 -3.90
N THR A 248 -14.33 -10.63 -3.79
CA THR A 248 -14.21 -9.89 -2.52
C THR A 248 -15.57 -9.60 -1.88
N SER A 249 -16.62 -9.34 -2.66
CA SER A 249 -17.97 -9.08 -2.13
C SER A 249 -18.55 -10.29 -1.38
N ASP A 250 -18.45 -11.49 -1.98
CA ASP A 250 -18.89 -12.75 -1.35
C ASP A 250 -18.14 -13.00 -0.03
N PHE A 251 -16.84 -12.69 -0.01
CA PHE A 251 -16.01 -12.81 1.19
C PHE A 251 -16.45 -11.82 2.28
N ILE A 252 -16.60 -10.54 1.94
CA ILE A 252 -17.01 -9.50 2.89
C ILE A 252 -18.40 -9.81 3.48
N GLU A 253 -19.35 -10.28 2.67
CA GLU A 253 -20.65 -10.74 3.18
C GLU A 253 -20.50 -11.90 4.18
N ALA A 254 -19.62 -12.87 3.89
CA ALA A 254 -19.35 -13.99 4.77
C ALA A 254 -18.68 -13.60 6.11
N THR A 255 -18.03 -12.43 6.18
CA THR A 255 -17.50 -11.89 7.44
C THR A 255 -18.61 -11.50 8.41
N LYS A 256 -19.84 -11.26 7.91
CA LYS A 256 -20.98 -10.76 8.69
C LYS A 256 -20.60 -9.48 9.47
N PRO A 257 -20.26 -8.39 8.77
CA PRO A 257 -19.71 -7.20 9.41
C PRO A 257 -20.70 -6.66 10.47
N PRO A 258 -20.23 -6.30 11.67
CA PRO A 258 -21.09 -5.76 12.73
C PRO A 258 -21.63 -4.36 12.39
N ALA A 259 -21.02 -3.68 11.41
CA ALA A 259 -21.46 -2.39 10.91
C ALA A 259 -21.03 -2.14 9.47
N THR A 260 -21.79 -1.30 8.77
CA THR A 260 -21.42 -0.75 7.45
C THR A 260 -21.28 0.76 7.54
N PHE A 261 -20.17 1.30 7.03
CA PHE A 261 -19.86 2.73 7.02
C PHE A 261 -20.04 3.32 5.62
N SER A 262 -20.52 4.56 5.54
CA SER A 262 -20.58 5.29 4.26
C SER A 262 -19.19 5.68 3.73
N ALA A 263 -18.25 5.95 4.64
CA ALA A 263 -16.85 6.26 4.38
C ALA A 263 -16.01 6.01 5.63
N TYR A 264 -14.70 5.90 5.47
CA TYR A 264 -13.73 5.80 6.58
C TYR A 264 -12.87 7.06 6.72
N SER A 265 -12.99 8.01 5.80
CA SER A 265 -12.37 9.33 5.83
C SER A 265 -13.35 10.36 5.26
N ALA A 266 -13.51 11.50 5.94
CA ALA A 266 -14.39 12.58 5.51
C ALA A 266 -13.87 13.97 5.93
N PRO A 267 -14.24 15.05 5.22
CA PRO A 267 -14.02 16.41 5.72
C PRO A 267 -14.79 16.69 7.02
N LEU A 268 -14.30 17.64 7.84
CA LEU A 268 -14.92 17.99 9.13
C LEU A 268 -16.36 18.50 9.07
N ASP A 269 -16.80 19.03 7.94
CA ASP A 269 -18.16 19.53 7.73
C ASP A 269 -19.13 18.44 7.22
N GLN A 270 -18.63 17.22 6.99
CA GLN A 270 -19.42 16.07 6.57
C GLN A 270 -19.63 15.08 7.73
N GLU A 271 -20.72 14.31 7.67
CA GLU A 271 -21.00 13.22 8.62
C GLU A 271 -20.73 11.86 7.97
N ILE A 272 -20.16 10.93 8.73
CA ILE A 272 -20.08 9.51 8.34
C ILE A 272 -21.32 8.80 8.89
N THR A 273 -22.05 8.09 8.03
CA THR A 273 -23.19 7.27 8.44
C THR A 273 -22.72 5.85 8.73
N VAL A 274 -23.25 5.28 9.82
CA VAL A 274 -22.96 3.92 10.27
C VAL A 274 -24.26 3.16 10.45
N ASP A 275 -24.46 2.11 9.66
CA ASP A 275 -25.53 1.16 9.85
C ASP A 275 -25.04 0.02 10.74
N SER A 276 -25.62 -0.13 11.94
CA SER A 276 -25.26 -1.15 12.91
C SER A 276 -26.37 -1.37 13.92
N GLU A 277 -26.59 -2.63 14.28
CA GLU A 277 -27.48 -3.00 15.38
C GLU A 277 -26.85 -2.67 16.76
N ILE A 278 -25.52 -2.68 16.83
CA ILE A 278 -24.75 -2.39 18.03
C ILE A 278 -24.42 -0.90 18.04
N LYS A 279 -24.69 -0.22 19.16
CA LYS A 279 -24.37 1.21 19.29
C LYS A 279 -22.85 1.43 19.18
N PRO A 280 -22.36 2.20 18.19
CA PRO A 280 -20.96 2.58 18.13
C PRO A 280 -20.60 3.48 19.31
N THR A 281 -19.37 3.32 19.81
CA THR A 281 -18.82 4.13 20.90
C THR A 281 -17.40 4.57 20.58
N SER A 282 -16.91 5.58 21.30
CA SER A 282 -15.53 6.04 21.20
C SER A 282 -15.08 6.52 22.57
N SER A 283 -13.79 6.36 22.88
CA SER A 283 -13.19 6.80 24.14
C SER A 283 -12.99 8.32 24.20
N THR A 284 -13.02 9.01 23.06
CA THR A 284 -12.85 10.46 22.97
C THR A 284 -14.19 11.19 22.86
N SER A 285 -14.29 12.36 23.51
CA SER A 285 -15.44 13.27 23.35
C SER A 285 -15.38 14.09 22.05
N ASN A 286 -14.25 14.09 21.34
CA ASN A 286 -14.07 14.87 20.12
C ASN A 286 -14.82 14.27 18.92
N LEU A 287 -15.15 12.96 18.99
CA LEU A 287 -16.04 12.28 18.06
C LEU A 287 -17.47 12.24 18.63
N LYS A 288 -18.40 12.87 17.93
CA LYS A 288 -19.82 12.91 18.29
C LYS A 288 -20.58 11.82 17.54
N ILE A 289 -21.18 10.89 18.27
CA ILE A 289 -22.01 9.81 17.74
C ILE A 289 -23.47 10.12 18.06
N ARG A 290 -24.30 10.27 17.03
CA ARG A 290 -25.74 10.58 17.15
C ARG A 290 -26.58 9.52 16.46
N ARG A 291 -27.60 9.00 17.14
CA ARG A 291 -28.58 8.08 16.55
C ARG A 291 -29.51 8.84 15.59
N ARG A 292 -29.72 8.31 14.39
CA ARG A 292 -30.70 8.79 13.40
C ARG A 292 -31.55 7.62 12.91
N GLY A 293 -32.74 7.45 13.49
CA GLY A 293 -33.59 6.29 13.19
C GLY A 293 -32.92 4.98 13.64
N THR A 294 -32.68 4.08 12.69
CA THR A 294 -32.00 2.79 12.90
C THR A 294 -30.48 2.87 12.77
N SER A 295 -29.93 3.96 12.22
CA SER A 295 -28.48 4.14 12.01
C SER A 295 -27.89 5.19 12.96
N TYR A 296 -26.57 5.39 12.83
CA TYR A 296 -25.80 6.39 13.56
C TYR A 296 -25.10 7.35 12.58
N THR A 297 -24.84 8.56 13.06
CA THR A 297 -24.06 9.58 12.36
C THR A 297 -22.88 10.00 13.24
N LEU A 298 -21.71 10.08 12.63
CA LEU A 298 -20.44 10.39 13.25
C LEU A 298 -19.94 11.72 12.69
N SER A 299 -19.54 12.63 13.58
CA SER A 299 -18.93 13.91 13.23
C SER A 299 -17.81 14.23 14.22
N ALA A 300 -16.75 14.89 13.78
CA ALA A 300 -15.65 15.30 14.63
C ALA A 300 -15.61 16.83 14.81
N SER A 301 -14.98 17.26 15.91
CA SER A 301 -14.74 18.70 16.18
C SER A 301 -13.35 19.17 15.81
N SER A 302 -12.45 18.26 15.47
CA SER A 302 -11.07 18.51 15.07
C SER A 302 -10.64 17.47 14.04
N PRO A 303 -9.68 17.78 13.14
CA PRO A 303 -9.13 16.78 12.24
C PRO A 303 -8.33 15.74 13.03
N GLY A 304 -8.22 14.53 12.51
CA GLY A 304 -7.49 13.42 13.13
C GLY A 304 -8.16 12.07 12.87
N THR A 305 -7.55 11.02 13.41
CA THR A 305 -8.12 9.67 13.41
C THR A 305 -8.85 9.37 14.73
N TYR A 306 -9.85 8.50 14.65
CA TYR A 306 -10.75 8.19 15.76
C TYR A 306 -11.10 6.70 15.76
N ASN A 307 -10.81 6.04 16.88
CA ASN A 307 -11.26 4.68 17.10
C ASN A 307 -12.77 4.66 17.38
N VAL A 308 -13.45 3.71 16.75
CA VAL A 308 -14.88 3.42 16.91
C VAL A 308 -15.03 1.97 17.32
N ASP A 309 -15.49 1.76 18.55
CA ASP A 309 -15.78 0.44 19.10
C ASP A 309 -17.24 0.06 18.82
N ILE A 310 -17.45 -1.17 18.35
CA ILE A 310 -18.76 -1.75 17.98
C ILE A 310 -18.85 -3.13 18.63
N GLY A 311 -19.37 -3.16 19.86
CA GLY A 311 -19.38 -4.38 20.67
C GLY A 311 -17.96 -4.76 21.08
N ASP A 312 -17.50 -5.92 20.64
CA ASP A 312 -16.15 -6.45 20.85
C ASP A 312 -15.26 -6.31 19.60
N SER A 313 -15.65 -5.41 18.69
CA SER A 313 -14.90 -5.07 17.49
C SER A 313 -14.48 -3.60 17.47
N ARG A 314 -13.43 -3.27 16.74
CA ARG A 314 -12.93 -1.90 16.57
C ARG A 314 -12.59 -1.60 15.11
N THR A 315 -12.80 -0.36 14.72
CA THR A 315 -12.27 0.24 13.50
C THR A 315 -11.74 1.66 13.79
N GLU A 316 -11.00 2.24 12.85
CA GLU A 316 -10.58 3.63 12.86
C GLU A 316 -11.24 4.37 11.67
N ILE A 317 -11.76 5.56 11.94
CA ILE A 317 -12.17 6.52 10.91
C ILE A 317 -11.34 7.80 11.03
N SER A 318 -11.30 8.63 9.98
CA SER A 318 -10.64 9.93 10.04
C SER A 318 -11.56 11.06 9.61
N PHE A 319 -11.29 12.23 10.19
CA PHE A 319 -11.80 13.50 9.69
C PHE A 319 -10.63 14.41 9.33
N HIS A 320 -10.72 15.09 8.19
CA HIS A 320 -9.65 15.96 7.70
C HIS A 320 -10.15 17.38 7.41
N LEU A 321 -9.22 18.34 7.30
CA LEU A 321 -9.54 19.68 6.83
C LEU A 321 -9.89 19.63 5.32
N PRO A 322 -10.70 20.58 4.79
CA PRO A 322 -10.96 20.68 3.36
C PRO A 322 -9.65 20.80 2.54
N LEU A 323 -9.63 20.28 1.31
CA LEU A 323 -8.43 20.22 0.46
C LEU A 323 -7.71 21.57 0.37
N GLU A 324 -8.45 22.65 0.09
CA GLU A 324 -7.89 24.01 0.01
C GLU A 324 -7.11 24.38 1.28
N THR A 325 -7.65 24.06 2.45
CA THR A 325 -7.02 24.42 3.72
C THR A 325 -5.77 23.59 3.96
N VAL A 326 -5.81 22.28 3.69
CA VAL A 326 -4.64 21.40 3.80
C VAL A 326 -3.53 21.88 2.86
N VAL A 327 -3.84 22.14 1.59
CA VAL A 327 -2.86 22.61 0.59
C VAL A 327 -2.27 23.95 0.99
N ARG A 328 -3.10 24.90 1.43
CA ARG A 328 -2.64 26.23 1.88
C ARG A 328 -1.71 26.12 3.09
N GLU A 329 -2.10 25.40 4.13
CA GLU A 329 -1.27 25.20 5.33
C GLU A 329 0.05 24.49 4.98
N ARG A 330 -0.03 23.43 4.16
CA ARG A 330 1.14 22.69 3.70
C ARG A 330 2.10 23.55 2.89
N ALA A 331 1.58 24.38 1.97
CA ALA A 331 2.37 25.30 1.17
C ALA A 331 3.09 26.34 2.03
N HIS A 332 2.42 26.90 3.05
CA HIS A 332 3.07 27.79 4.02
C HIS A 332 4.18 27.07 4.80
N TYR A 333 3.92 25.85 5.29
CA TYR A 333 4.91 25.05 6.00
C TYR A 333 6.15 24.77 5.14
N ILE A 334 5.97 24.39 3.87
CA ILE A 334 7.07 24.15 2.92
C ILE A 334 7.95 25.39 2.78
N LEU A 335 7.31 26.56 2.57
CA LEU A 335 8.02 27.83 2.41
C LEU A 335 8.75 28.26 3.69
N GLU A 336 8.18 28.01 4.85
CA GLU A 336 8.76 28.42 6.13
C GLU A 336 9.89 27.50 6.58
N HIS A 337 9.72 26.17 6.44
CA HIS A 337 10.56 25.20 7.12
C HIS A 337 11.37 24.29 6.19
N GLN A 338 10.95 24.07 4.93
CA GLN A 338 11.57 23.08 4.03
C GLN A 338 12.49 23.70 2.98
N ARG A 339 13.15 24.80 3.33
CA ARG A 339 14.19 25.43 2.52
C ARG A 339 15.52 25.50 3.28
N PRO A 340 16.63 25.04 2.71
CA PRO A 340 17.92 25.03 3.39
C PRO A 340 18.61 26.39 3.27
N VAL A 341 18.05 27.42 3.91
CA VAL A 341 18.49 28.82 3.84
C VAL A 341 19.95 29.06 4.21
N GLN A 342 20.56 28.11 4.93
CA GLN A 342 21.97 28.09 5.33
C GLN A 342 22.95 27.77 4.19
N ARG A 343 22.49 27.19 3.07
CA ARG A 343 23.35 26.85 1.93
C ARG A 343 23.69 28.11 1.12
N PRO A 344 24.79 28.16 0.35
CA PRO A 344 25.03 29.24 -0.59
C PRO A 344 24.03 29.17 -1.76
N ALA A 345 23.73 30.31 -2.38
CA ALA A 345 22.95 30.33 -3.63
C ALA A 345 23.73 29.61 -4.77
N PRO A 346 23.03 28.89 -5.68
CA PRO A 346 21.58 28.71 -5.74
C PRO A 346 21.03 27.59 -4.84
N LEU A 347 21.89 26.85 -4.13
CA LEU A 347 21.51 25.66 -3.35
C LEU A 347 20.55 25.94 -2.17
N ASN A 348 20.46 27.17 -1.70
CA ASN A 348 19.47 27.58 -0.67
C ASN A 348 18.04 27.70 -1.19
N ALA A 349 17.83 27.64 -2.51
CA ALA A 349 16.52 27.65 -3.13
C ALA A 349 15.90 26.25 -3.29
N ALA A 350 16.65 25.19 -2.95
CA ALA A 350 16.14 23.84 -2.94
C ALA A 350 14.96 23.68 -1.97
N PHE A 351 14.09 22.71 -2.26
CA PHE A 351 13.13 22.19 -1.29
C PHE A 351 13.63 20.84 -0.79
N VAL A 352 13.64 20.66 0.53
CA VAL A 352 14.28 19.52 1.18
C VAL A 352 13.38 18.87 2.21
N ALA A 353 13.66 17.61 2.53
CA ALA A 353 12.98 16.94 3.62
C ALA A 353 13.31 17.59 4.97
N ILE A 354 12.48 17.32 5.98
CA ILE A 354 12.62 17.90 7.32
C ILE A 354 12.22 16.88 8.38
N ASP A 355 12.96 16.88 9.49
CA ASP A 355 12.53 16.28 10.74
C ASP A 355 11.49 17.21 11.40
N THR A 356 10.24 16.76 11.46
CA THR A 356 9.11 17.55 11.95
C THR A 356 9.08 17.70 13.48
N GLU A 357 9.82 16.88 14.23
CA GLU A 357 9.85 16.95 15.70
C GLU A 357 10.73 18.12 16.18
N ASN A 358 11.81 18.41 15.45
CA ASN A 358 12.78 19.44 15.82
C ASN A 358 12.98 20.53 14.76
N LEU A 359 12.23 20.47 13.65
CA LEU A 359 12.28 21.40 12.52
C LEU A 359 13.66 21.49 11.85
N THR A 360 14.38 20.37 11.77
CA THR A 360 15.71 20.31 11.14
C THR A 360 15.62 19.88 9.68
N THR A 361 16.04 20.75 8.76
CA THR A 361 16.13 20.42 7.32
C THR A 361 17.19 19.34 7.08
N ILE A 362 16.85 18.34 6.28
CA ILE A 362 17.77 17.29 5.85
C ILE A 362 18.45 17.74 4.55
N VAL A 363 19.78 17.94 4.61
CA VAL A 363 20.58 18.45 3.48
C VAL A 363 21.68 17.49 3.04
N SER A 364 21.66 16.26 3.55
CA SER A 364 22.68 15.26 3.26
C SER A 364 22.44 14.58 1.91
N SER A 365 23.51 14.37 1.14
CA SER A 365 23.53 13.54 -0.06
C SER A 365 24.05 12.12 0.22
N THR A 366 24.18 11.72 1.48
CA THR A 366 24.68 10.36 1.84
C THR A 366 23.62 9.27 1.71
N TRP A 367 22.36 9.67 1.61
CA TRP A 367 21.23 8.78 1.38
C TRP A 367 20.37 9.41 0.30
N ASP A 368 20.41 8.81 -0.88
CA ASP A 368 19.93 9.42 -2.13
C ASP A 368 18.42 9.73 -2.10
N ASP A 369 17.61 8.95 -1.37
CA ASP A 369 16.18 9.18 -1.15
C ASP A 369 15.84 10.36 -0.22
N TRP A 370 16.86 10.99 0.39
CA TRP A 370 16.71 12.18 1.25
C TRP A 370 17.26 13.45 0.59
N GLY A 371 17.69 13.36 -0.67
CA GLY A 371 18.29 14.46 -1.41
C GLY A 371 17.31 15.59 -1.76
N ASP A 372 17.86 16.66 -2.35
CA ASP A 372 17.15 17.89 -2.71
C ASP A 372 16.53 17.89 -4.13
N GLY A 373 16.37 16.71 -4.71
CA GLY A 373 15.71 16.46 -5.99
C GLY A 373 14.81 15.23 -5.93
N SER A 374 14.62 14.56 -7.06
CA SER A 374 13.70 13.43 -7.23
C SER A 374 12.32 13.70 -6.65
N GLU A 375 11.84 12.88 -5.70
CA GLU A 375 10.46 12.99 -5.22
C GLU A 375 10.18 14.35 -4.53
N ARG A 376 11.20 15.07 -4.06
CA ARG A 376 11.07 16.45 -3.54
C ARG A 376 10.60 17.45 -4.60
N ILE A 377 10.65 17.11 -5.90
CA ILE A 377 10.03 17.89 -6.99
C ILE A 377 8.51 18.05 -6.77
N ALA A 378 7.89 17.20 -5.95
CA ALA A 378 6.52 17.38 -5.50
C ALA A 378 6.26 18.74 -4.86
N MET A 379 7.17 19.24 -4.01
CA MET A 379 6.99 20.49 -3.28
C MET A 379 6.86 21.73 -4.18
N PRO A 380 7.81 22.03 -5.09
CA PRO A 380 7.66 23.17 -6.01
C PRO A 380 6.47 22.98 -6.96
N THR A 381 6.15 21.74 -7.35
CA THR A 381 4.97 21.42 -8.15
C THR A 381 3.68 21.74 -7.39
N LEU A 382 3.59 21.36 -6.11
CA LEU A 382 2.46 21.66 -5.23
C LEU A 382 2.28 23.17 -5.05
N LEU A 383 3.36 23.92 -4.79
CA LEU A 383 3.30 25.38 -4.66
C LEU A 383 2.79 26.05 -5.94
N GLN A 384 3.24 25.59 -7.11
CA GLN A 384 2.78 26.11 -8.40
C GLN A 384 1.29 25.82 -8.62
N LEU A 385 0.86 24.57 -8.43
CA LEU A 385 -0.55 24.18 -8.59
C LEU A 385 -1.45 24.89 -7.58
N ALA A 386 -1.01 25.02 -6.32
CA ALA A 386 -1.75 25.75 -5.29
C ALA A 386 -2.00 27.22 -5.68
N ALA A 387 -1.00 27.88 -6.26
CA ALA A 387 -1.14 29.26 -6.74
C ALA A 387 -2.05 29.35 -7.97
N MET A 388 -1.96 28.38 -8.90
CA MET A 388 -2.86 28.30 -10.07
C MET A 388 -4.32 28.10 -9.66
N GLN A 389 -4.58 27.37 -8.57
CA GLN A 389 -5.92 27.18 -8.00
C GLN A 389 -6.37 28.34 -7.09
N GLY A 390 -5.51 29.32 -6.82
CA GLY A 390 -5.80 30.44 -5.92
C GLY A 390 -5.83 30.07 -4.44
N TYR A 391 -5.31 28.91 -4.05
CA TYR A 391 -5.25 28.46 -2.65
C TYR A 391 -4.15 29.18 -1.87
N ILE A 392 -3.18 29.76 -2.57
CA ILE A 392 -2.14 30.64 -2.04
C ILE A 392 -1.88 31.80 -3.00
N SER A 393 -1.44 32.95 -2.47
CA SER A 393 -1.13 34.13 -3.28
C SER A 393 0.09 33.85 -4.17
N SER A 394 -0.01 34.25 -5.45
CA SER A 394 1.07 34.10 -6.43
C SER A 394 2.32 34.88 -6.02
N GLU A 395 2.15 36.03 -5.35
CA GLU A 395 3.24 36.85 -4.84
C GLU A 395 4.09 36.13 -3.80
N LEU A 396 3.47 35.22 -3.02
CA LEU A 396 4.17 34.44 -2.00
C LEU A 396 5.10 33.37 -2.62
N VAL A 397 4.73 32.83 -3.78
CA VAL A 397 5.44 31.70 -4.41
C VAL A 397 6.31 32.10 -5.60
N ASP A 398 6.10 33.26 -6.23
CA ASP A 398 6.83 33.66 -7.44
C ASP A 398 8.35 33.68 -7.24
N ILE A 399 8.82 34.35 -6.19
CA ILE A 399 10.26 34.43 -5.89
C ILE A 399 10.84 33.05 -5.51
N PRO A 400 10.25 32.30 -4.56
CA PRO A 400 10.69 30.93 -4.26
C PRO A 400 10.78 30.03 -5.49
N LEU A 401 9.76 30.00 -6.35
CA LEU A 401 9.73 29.14 -7.53
C LEU A 401 10.73 29.58 -8.60
N ARG A 402 10.92 30.89 -8.81
CA ARG A 402 11.95 31.39 -9.73
C ARG A 402 13.35 31.00 -9.27
N ASN A 403 13.64 31.14 -7.99
CA ASN A 403 14.93 30.74 -7.42
C ASN A 403 15.11 29.22 -7.48
N TRP A 404 14.04 28.45 -7.26
CA TRP A 404 14.08 26.99 -7.39
C TRP A 404 14.38 26.55 -8.83
N VAL A 405 13.84 27.24 -9.85
CA VAL A 405 14.18 26.96 -11.25
C VAL A 405 15.68 27.16 -11.52
N GLU A 406 16.29 28.21 -10.99
CA GLU A 406 17.74 28.45 -11.09
C GLU A 406 18.56 27.34 -10.40
N PHE A 407 18.12 26.90 -9.22
CA PHE A 407 18.67 25.73 -8.54
C PHE A 407 18.54 24.46 -9.40
N ALA A 408 17.36 24.18 -9.93
CA ALA A 408 17.09 22.97 -10.70
C ALA A 408 17.95 22.91 -11.97
N SER A 409 18.07 24.02 -12.71
CA SER A 409 18.87 24.10 -13.94
C SER A 409 20.40 24.07 -13.72
N THR A 410 20.86 24.11 -12.47
CA THR A 410 22.28 24.00 -12.13
C THR A 410 22.61 22.69 -11.42
N SER A 411 21.65 22.15 -10.67
CA SER A 411 21.89 21.04 -9.74
C SER A 411 21.14 19.77 -10.15
N LEU A 412 19.93 19.88 -10.70
CA LEU A 412 19.06 18.74 -11.02
C LEU A 412 19.05 18.38 -12.50
N PHE A 413 19.36 19.31 -13.40
CA PHE A 413 19.60 19.02 -14.81
C PHE A 413 20.59 20.01 -15.43
N ASP A 414 21.16 19.68 -16.58
CA ASP A 414 22.02 20.58 -17.36
C ASP A 414 21.37 21.06 -18.67
N SER A 415 22.10 21.87 -19.45
CA SER A 415 21.62 22.46 -20.72
C SER A 415 21.24 21.43 -21.78
N GLU A 416 21.81 20.23 -21.69
CA GLU A 416 21.55 19.09 -22.56
C GLU A 416 20.39 18.22 -22.06
N GLY A 417 19.79 18.57 -20.91
CA GLY A 417 18.67 17.84 -20.31
C GLY A 417 19.09 16.62 -19.49
N ASN A 418 20.38 16.43 -19.20
CA ASN A 418 20.84 15.32 -18.37
C ASN A 418 20.36 15.52 -16.94
N THR A 419 19.50 14.64 -16.42
CA THR A 419 19.00 14.76 -15.06
C THR A 419 19.95 14.19 -14.03
N ARG A 420 19.85 14.70 -12.81
CA ARG A 420 20.55 14.24 -11.61
C ARG A 420 19.53 14.07 -10.50
N ARG A 421 19.71 13.01 -9.72
CA ARG A 421 18.82 12.66 -8.61
C ARG A 421 18.77 13.76 -7.54
N CYS A 422 19.95 14.23 -7.15
CA CYS A 422 20.12 15.28 -6.17
C CYS A 422 21.46 16.00 -6.35
N THR A 423 21.66 17.09 -5.63
CA THR A 423 22.96 17.77 -5.54
C THR A 423 24.00 16.82 -4.96
N GLY A 424 25.01 16.47 -5.76
CA GLY A 424 26.13 15.63 -5.31
C GLY A 424 25.83 14.12 -5.30
N CYS A 425 24.64 13.69 -5.70
CA CYS A 425 24.33 12.28 -5.92
C CYS A 425 25.17 11.71 -7.07
N SER A 426 25.60 10.45 -6.95
CA SER A 426 26.34 9.75 -8.02
C SER A 426 25.44 9.29 -9.16
N GLN A 427 24.14 9.10 -8.90
CA GLN A 427 23.18 8.66 -9.90
C GLN A 427 22.77 9.82 -10.82
N THR A 428 22.99 9.62 -12.11
CA THR A 428 22.56 10.52 -13.18
C THR A 428 21.57 9.79 -14.09
N GLN A 429 20.65 10.53 -14.71
CA GLN A 429 19.67 10.06 -15.70
C GLN A 429 18.52 9.19 -15.18
N ARG A 430 18.04 9.38 -13.94
CA ARG A 430 16.84 8.66 -13.50
C ARG A 430 15.61 9.15 -14.32
N PRO A 431 14.86 8.25 -14.98
CA PRO A 431 13.80 8.64 -15.92
C PRO A 431 12.62 9.33 -15.23
N TYR A 432 12.28 8.90 -14.00
CA TYR A 432 11.25 9.53 -13.17
C TYR A 432 11.47 11.04 -13.01
N ASP A 433 12.70 11.44 -12.67
CA ASP A 433 13.05 12.84 -12.42
C ASP A 433 12.85 13.70 -13.67
N ALA A 434 13.17 13.16 -14.85
CA ALA A 434 12.96 13.85 -16.12
C ALA A 434 11.48 14.12 -16.38
N ILE A 435 10.63 13.11 -16.18
CA ILE A 435 9.18 13.22 -16.40
C ILE A 435 8.54 14.23 -15.44
N TRP A 436 8.93 14.21 -14.16
CA TRP A 436 8.42 15.19 -13.19
C TRP A 436 8.84 16.63 -13.52
N LEU A 437 10.07 16.83 -14.00
CA LEU A 437 10.52 18.15 -14.47
C LEU A 437 9.79 18.59 -15.74
N VAL A 438 9.53 17.69 -16.70
CA VAL A 438 8.74 17.98 -17.90
C VAL A 438 7.36 18.51 -17.52
N MET A 439 6.68 17.83 -16.58
CA MET A 439 5.39 18.28 -16.07
C MET A 439 5.47 19.66 -15.41
N PHE A 440 6.46 19.85 -14.52
CA PHE A 440 6.65 21.13 -13.83
C PHE A 440 6.79 22.31 -14.81
N PHE A 441 7.65 22.17 -15.82
CA PHE A 441 7.89 23.22 -16.81
C PHE A 441 6.70 23.43 -17.75
N ASN A 442 5.98 22.36 -18.11
CA ASN A 442 4.74 22.49 -18.88
C ASN A 442 3.67 23.30 -18.11
N ASP A 443 3.47 23.00 -16.83
CA ASP A 443 2.52 23.74 -15.99
C ASP A 443 2.97 25.19 -15.77
N ARG A 444 4.28 25.42 -15.69
CA ARG A 444 4.84 26.76 -15.62
C ARG A 444 4.52 27.59 -16.87
N TYR A 445 4.54 26.98 -18.05
CA TYR A 445 4.06 27.61 -19.27
C TYR A 445 2.56 27.89 -19.21
N LYS A 446 1.73 26.93 -18.77
CA LYS A 446 0.28 27.15 -18.62
C LYS A 446 -0.03 28.32 -17.68
N TRP A 447 0.79 28.50 -16.64
CA TRP A 447 0.62 29.58 -15.66
C TRP A 447 1.10 30.95 -16.16
N LEU A 448 2.30 31.02 -16.76
CA LEU A 448 2.95 32.30 -17.08
C LEU A 448 2.96 32.67 -18.56
N GLY A 449 2.64 31.74 -19.47
CA GLY A 449 2.64 31.94 -20.92
C GLY A 449 4.03 32.07 -21.56
N ASN A 450 5.13 31.88 -20.81
CA ASN A 450 6.49 31.97 -21.36
C ASN A 450 6.91 30.66 -22.05
N SER A 451 7.08 30.70 -23.37
CA SER A 451 7.40 29.55 -24.21
C SER A 451 8.77 28.91 -23.92
N THR A 452 9.71 29.62 -23.30
CA THR A 452 11.01 29.03 -22.91
C THR A 452 10.85 27.85 -21.96
N ASN A 453 9.79 27.82 -21.13
CA ASN A 453 9.53 26.64 -20.30
C ASN A 453 9.17 25.40 -21.14
N ILE A 454 8.48 25.58 -22.28
CA ILE A 454 8.21 24.48 -23.21
C ILE A 454 9.50 24.02 -23.89
N ASP A 455 10.41 24.94 -24.22
CA ASP A 455 11.73 24.57 -24.75
C ASP A 455 12.52 23.72 -23.75
N THR A 456 12.50 24.08 -22.46
CA THR A 456 13.12 23.27 -21.40
C THR A 456 12.47 21.89 -21.26
N ALA A 457 11.14 21.82 -21.23
CA ALA A 457 10.41 20.55 -21.17
C ALA A 457 10.72 19.65 -22.39
N VAL A 458 10.79 20.22 -23.60
CA VAL A 458 11.18 19.50 -24.82
C VAL A 458 12.61 18.95 -24.73
N THR A 459 13.57 19.76 -24.26
CA THR A 459 14.96 19.30 -24.06
C THR A 459 15.03 18.12 -23.10
N LEU A 460 14.35 18.21 -21.95
CA LEU A 460 14.31 17.13 -20.95
C LEU A 460 13.67 15.86 -21.50
N LEU A 461 12.52 15.98 -22.19
CA LEU A 461 11.82 14.83 -22.76
C LEU A 461 12.62 14.16 -23.88
N ASN A 462 13.22 14.94 -24.78
CA ASN A 462 14.11 14.41 -25.81
C ASN A 462 15.25 13.64 -25.19
N ARG A 463 15.87 14.20 -24.14
CA ARG A 463 16.97 13.53 -23.47
C ARG A 463 16.55 12.21 -22.81
N ALA A 464 15.37 12.18 -22.19
CA ALA A 464 14.81 10.97 -21.60
C ALA A 464 14.61 9.85 -22.64
N PHE A 465 14.10 10.19 -23.84
CA PHE A 465 13.97 9.23 -24.94
C PHE A 465 15.32 8.81 -25.56
N GLU A 466 16.28 9.73 -25.67
CA GLU A 466 17.63 9.45 -26.23
C GLU A 466 18.43 8.48 -25.35
N VAL A 467 18.33 8.62 -24.03
CA VAL A 467 19.01 7.73 -23.08
C VAL A 467 18.34 6.35 -23.03
N GLY A 468 17.08 6.23 -23.45
CA GLY A 468 16.35 4.96 -23.64
C GLY A 468 15.66 4.43 -22.38
N GLN A 469 15.81 5.07 -21.23
CA GLN A 469 15.33 4.54 -19.95
C GLN A 469 13.81 4.63 -19.76
N VAL A 470 13.12 5.55 -20.45
CA VAL A 470 11.64 5.65 -20.37
C VAL A 470 10.94 4.54 -21.17
N GLN A 471 11.68 3.78 -21.97
CA GLN A 471 11.18 2.61 -22.70
C GLN A 471 11.51 1.29 -21.99
N GLU A 472 12.32 1.32 -20.92
CA GLU A 472 12.78 0.13 -20.20
C GLU A 472 11.88 -0.27 -19.03
N ALA A 473 11.08 0.65 -18.49
CA ALA A 473 10.11 0.38 -17.43
C ALA A 473 8.93 1.38 -17.45
N PRO A 474 7.74 1.02 -16.93
CA PRO A 474 6.66 1.98 -16.72
C PRO A 474 7.05 3.10 -15.74
N ILE A 475 6.96 4.36 -16.18
CA ILE A 475 7.36 5.54 -15.41
C ILE A 475 6.12 6.34 -14.97
N ILE A 476 6.06 6.69 -13.67
CA ILE A 476 4.97 7.46 -13.08
C ILE A 476 4.74 8.78 -13.83
N PHE A 477 3.48 9.05 -14.20
CA PHE A 477 3.02 10.21 -14.97
C PHE A 477 3.54 10.33 -16.42
N PHE A 478 4.24 9.34 -16.96
CA PHE A 478 4.78 9.39 -18.32
C PHE A 478 3.75 9.74 -19.41
N PRO A 479 2.61 9.04 -19.55
CA PRO A 479 1.63 9.37 -20.58
C PRO A 479 1.00 10.75 -20.34
N GLN A 480 0.72 11.12 -19.08
CA GLN A 480 0.19 12.43 -18.73
C GLN A 480 1.14 13.56 -19.15
N ALA A 481 2.42 13.46 -18.79
CA ALA A 481 3.43 14.46 -19.09
C ALA A 481 3.55 14.69 -20.61
N ILE A 482 3.56 13.62 -21.39
CA ILE A 482 3.63 13.68 -22.86
C ILE A 482 2.39 14.36 -23.44
N LEU A 483 1.19 13.90 -23.06
CA LEU A 483 -0.05 14.40 -23.66
C LEU A 483 -0.29 15.86 -23.31
N GLU A 484 -0.05 16.26 -22.06
CA GLU A 484 -0.19 17.65 -21.66
C GLU A 484 0.87 18.56 -22.30
N LEU A 485 2.09 18.08 -22.54
CA LEU A 485 3.09 18.81 -23.30
C LEU A 485 2.67 18.95 -24.77
N CYS A 486 2.11 17.90 -25.36
CA CYS A 486 1.59 17.94 -26.74
C CYS A 486 0.49 18.99 -26.90
N ASP A 487 -0.42 19.12 -25.93
CA ASP A 487 -1.45 20.16 -25.95
C ASP A 487 -0.85 21.58 -25.92
N SER A 488 0.22 21.78 -25.13
CA SER A 488 0.96 23.04 -25.11
C SER A 488 1.72 23.31 -26.41
N LEU A 489 2.34 22.28 -27.01
CA LEU A 489 3.01 22.36 -28.31
C LEU A 489 2.03 22.71 -29.43
N ASP A 490 0.85 22.09 -29.45
CA ASP A 490 -0.19 22.36 -30.43
C ASP A 490 -0.69 23.81 -30.32
N LYS A 491 -0.86 24.35 -29.10
CA LYS A 491 -1.17 25.78 -28.87
C LYS A 491 -0.10 26.73 -29.39
N LEU A 492 1.17 26.30 -29.42
CA LEU A 492 2.29 27.06 -29.97
C LEU A 492 2.52 26.82 -31.47
N GLY A 493 1.71 25.98 -32.12
CA GLY A 493 1.87 25.63 -33.53
C GLY A 493 3.00 24.63 -33.82
N ARG A 494 3.56 23.97 -32.81
CA ARG A 494 4.64 22.97 -32.90
C ARG A 494 4.08 21.56 -33.16
N TYR A 495 3.16 21.45 -34.14
CA TYR A 495 2.39 20.24 -34.42
C TYR A 495 3.24 19.01 -34.77
N ASN A 496 4.39 19.22 -35.44
CA ASN A 496 5.28 18.11 -35.82
C ASN A 496 5.91 17.45 -34.59
N GLU A 497 6.29 18.22 -33.58
CA GLU A 497 6.86 17.70 -32.33
C GLU A 497 5.80 16.97 -31.52
N SER A 498 4.61 17.57 -31.38
CA SER A 498 3.43 16.94 -30.79
C SER A 498 3.11 15.59 -31.43
N ALA A 499 3.11 15.51 -32.77
CA ALA A 499 2.87 14.26 -33.50
C ALA A 499 3.97 13.22 -33.26
N THR A 500 5.23 13.64 -33.15
CA THR A 500 6.36 12.75 -32.83
C THR A 500 6.21 12.13 -31.44
N TYR A 501 5.91 12.93 -30.42
CA TYR A 501 5.76 12.39 -29.06
C TYR A 501 4.53 11.52 -28.89
N LYS A 502 3.40 11.88 -29.53
CA LYS A 502 2.20 11.03 -29.59
C LYS A 502 2.51 9.66 -30.21
N ARG A 503 3.34 9.61 -31.26
CA ARG A 503 3.78 8.35 -31.86
C ARG A 503 4.71 7.56 -30.93
N ALA A 504 5.68 8.22 -30.31
CA ALA A 504 6.59 7.58 -29.37
C ALA A 504 5.82 6.95 -28.20
N LEU A 505 4.81 7.63 -27.66
CA LEU A 505 3.92 7.08 -26.63
C LEU A 505 3.20 5.81 -27.10
N VAL A 506 2.66 5.82 -28.32
CA VAL A 506 2.00 4.65 -28.92
C VAL A 506 3.00 3.49 -29.05
N ASP A 507 4.19 3.74 -29.59
CA ASP A 507 5.21 2.72 -29.80
C ASP A 507 5.68 2.10 -28.47
N THR A 508 5.95 2.94 -27.46
CA THR A 508 6.30 2.50 -26.10
C THR A 508 5.17 1.67 -25.47
N THR A 509 3.92 2.13 -25.58
CA THR A 509 2.75 1.40 -25.05
C THR A 509 2.62 0.02 -25.69
N MET A 510 2.76 -0.06 -27.01
CA MET A 510 2.66 -1.34 -27.73
C MET A 510 3.81 -2.29 -27.35
N SER A 511 4.99 -1.78 -27.00
CA SER A 511 6.08 -2.62 -26.47
C SER A 511 5.66 -3.32 -25.18
N PHE A 512 5.18 -2.57 -24.18
CA PHE A 512 4.73 -3.17 -22.92
C PHE A 512 3.47 -4.04 -23.06
N VAL A 513 2.61 -3.75 -24.03
CA VAL A 513 1.50 -4.65 -24.37
C VAL A 513 2.03 -5.98 -24.92
N ASN A 514 3.07 -5.96 -25.76
CA ASN A 514 3.69 -7.17 -26.30
C ASN A 514 4.44 -7.99 -25.23
N ASP A 515 5.02 -7.34 -24.21
CA ASP A 515 5.65 -8.01 -23.06
C ASP A 515 4.60 -8.77 -22.20
N GLY A 516 3.33 -8.35 -22.26
CA GLY A 516 2.23 -8.99 -21.56
C GLY A 516 2.41 -8.95 -20.04
N ARG A 517 2.54 -10.12 -19.41
CA ARG A 517 2.76 -10.28 -17.95
C ARG A 517 4.23 -10.26 -17.56
N ASP A 518 5.15 -10.36 -18.51
CA ASP A 518 6.60 -10.42 -18.27
C ASP A 518 7.21 -9.01 -18.30
N LEU A 519 6.67 -8.13 -17.46
CA LEU A 519 7.10 -6.74 -17.40
C LEU A 519 8.55 -6.64 -16.93
N PRO A 520 9.36 -5.74 -17.53
CA PRO A 520 10.72 -5.50 -17.07
C PRO A 520 10.72 -4.94 -15.64
N ALA A 521 11.63 -5.45 -14.81
CA ALA A 521 11.86 -4.94 -13.47
C ALA A 521 12.42 -3.50 -13.51
N SER A 522 12.14 -2.73 -12.45
CA SER A 522 12.66 -1.37 -12.29
C SER A 522 13.43 -1.25 -10.97
N GLU A 523 13.17 -0.23 -10.15
CA GLU A 523 13.74 -0.10 -8.79
C GLU A 523 13.33 -1.28 -7.89
N VAL A 524 12.16 -1.87 -8.17
CA VAL A 524 11.68 -3.13 -7.60
C VAL A 524 11.16 -4.03 -8.72
N SER A 525 10.94 -5.30 -8.41
CA SER A 525 10.59 -6.30 -9.41
C SER A 525 9.13 -6.25 -9.87
N TYR A 526 8.18 -6.04 -8.95
CA TYR A 526 6.76 -5.88 -9.25
C TYR A 526 6.07 -5.13 -8.12
N GLU A 527 5.32 -4.08 -8.41
CA GLU A 527 4.61 -3.32 -7.37
C GLU A 527 3.49 -2.46 -7.96
N GLN A 528 2.70 -1.83 -7.09
CA GLN A 528 1.63 -0.93 -7.50
C GLN A 528 2.13 0.26 -8.34
N SER A 529 3.27 0.89 -8.03
CA SER A 529 3.76 2.02 -8.84
C SER A 529 4.51 1.63 -10.13
N ILE A 530 4.54 0.34 -10.46
CA ILE A 530 4.87 -0.17 -11.81
C ILE A 530 3.58 -0.44 -12.60
N VAL A 531 2.58 -1.02 -11.94
CA VAL A 531 1.31 -1.39 -12.59
C VAL A 531 0.45 -0.16 -12.89
N GLU A 532 0.40 0.82 -12.00
CA GLU A 532 -0.43 2.01 -12.22
C GLU A 532 -0.02 2.81 -13.47
N PRO A 533 1.27 3.16 -13.67
CA PRO A 533 1.67 3.92 -14.86
C PRO A 533 1.40 3.13 -16.15
N LEU A 534 1.44 1.80 -16.08
CA LEU A 534 1.08 0.93 -17.18
C LEU A 534 -0.43 1.01 -17.51
N VAL A 535 -1.31 0.99 -16.50
CA VAL A 535 -2.77 1.19 -16.70
C VAL A 535 -3.03 2.53 -17.38
N GLU A 536 -2.44 3.61 -16.86
CA GLU A 536 -2.59 4.96 -17.41
C GLU A 536 -2.12 5.02 -18.87
N MET A 537 -0.95 4.46 -19.16
CA MET A 537 -0.34 4.48 -20.50
C MET A 537 -1.18 3.74 -21.54
N VAL A 538 -1.69 2.55 -21.20
CA VAL A 538 -2.57 1.79 -22.12
C VAL A 538 -3.92 2.52 -22.31
N ALA A 539 -4.50 3.05 -21.24
CA ALA A 539 -5.76 3.79 -21.28
C ALA A 539 -5.68 5.06 -22.14
N ASP A 540 -4.63 5.86 -21.94
CA ASP A 540 -4.40 7.11 -22.68
C ASP A 540 -4.11 6.84 -24.16
N THR A 541 -3.36 5.78 -24.46
CA THR A 541 -3.10 5.36 -25.85
C THR A 541 -4.37 4.84 -26.52
N TYR A 542 -5.26 4.16 -25.79
CA TYR A 542 -6.60 3.84 -26.29
C TYR A 542 -7.38 5.13 -26.64
N ASN A 543 -7.36 6.13 -25.76
CA ASN A 543 -8.06 7.39 -26.01
C ASN A 543 -7.52 8.14 -27.24
N LEU A 544 -6.21 8.04 -27.49
CA LEU A 544 -5.53 8.63 -28.64
C LEU A 544 -5.81 7.89 -29.96
N THR A 545 -5.80 6.56 -29.95
CA THR A 545 -5.81 5.73 -31.18
C THR A 545 -7.14 5.07 -31.49
N ARG A 546 -7.99 4.88 -30.47
CA ARG A 546 -9.22 4.08 -30.50
C ARG A 546 -9.01 2.62 -30.95
N ASN A 547 -7.81 2.07 -30.75
CA ASN A 547 -7.53 0.66 -31.00
C ASN A 547 -8.22 -0.22 -29.94
N ALA A 548 -9.22 -1.00 -30.35
CA ALA A 548 -10.04 -1.82 -29.44
C ALA A 548 -9.25 -2.84 -28.61
N THR A 549 -8.11 -3.33 -29.09
CA THR A 549 -7.25 -4.24 -28.30
C THR A 549 -6.76 -3.56 -27.01
N LEU A 550 -6.43 -2.27 -27.06
CA LEU A 550 -5.96 -1.54 -25.88
C LEU A 550 -7.03 -1.42 -24.78
N LEU A 551 -8.32 -1.54 -25.13
CA LEU A 551 -9.39 -1.53 -24.13
C LEU A 551 -9.38 -2.80 -23.27
N SER A 552 -9.20 -3.97 -23.88
CA SER A 552 -9.05 -5.23 -23.14
C SER A 552 -7.74 -5.27 -22.35
N GLU A 553 -6.66 -4.77 -22.93
CA GLU A 553 -5.36 -4.65 -22.22
C GLU A 553 -5.48 -3.73 -21.00
N THR A 554 -6.22 -2.62 -21.11
CA THR A 554 -6.50 -1.71 -19.99
C THR A 554 -7.27 -2.43 -18.89
N GLN A 555 -8.32 -3.19 -19.23
CA GLN A 555 -9.13 -3.90 -18.25
C GLN A 555 -8.32 -4.98 -17.50
N GLU A 556 -7.46 -5.73 -18.19
CA GLU A 556 -6.61 -6.73 -17.53
C GLU A 556 -5.66 -6.09 -16.52
N ARG A 557 -4.94 -5.03 -16.92
CA ARG A 557 -4.01 -4.31 -16.04
C ARG A 557 -4.73 -3.59 -14.90
N LEU A 558 -5.95 -3.12 -15.14
CA LEU A 558 -6.79 -2.55 -14.08
C LEU A 558 -7.11 -3.61 -13.01
N ASN A 559 -7.34 -4.87 -13.39
CA ASN A 559 -7.54 -5.94 -12.41
C ASN A 559 -6.27 -6.16 -11.57
N TRP A 560 -5.09 -6.12 -12.19
CA TRP A 560 -3.81 -6.22 -11.47
C TRP A 560 -3.67 -5.06 -10.47
N LEU A 561 -3.95 -3.83 -10.91
CA LEU A 561 -3.87 -2.64 -10.06
C LEU A 561 -4.84 -2.72 -8.87
N MET A 562 -6.08 -3.10 -9.12
CA MET A 562 -7.11 -3.15 -8.07
C MET A 562 -6.86 -4.28 -7.06
N ALA A 563 -6.15 -5.34 -7.42
CA ALA A 563 -5.80 -6.42 -6.50
C ALA A 563 -4.85 -5.97 -5.37
N PHE A 564 -4.14 -4.85 -5.52
CA PHE A 564 -3.36 -4.26 -4.44
C PHE A 564 -4.24 -3.57 -3.38
N SER A 565 -5.47 -3.20 -3.73
CA SER A 565 -6.34 -2.35 -2.91
C SER A 565 -7.37 -3.17 -2.13
N GLY A 566 -7.18 -3.27 -0.82
CA GLY A 566 -8.08 -4.07 0.03
C GLY A 566 -9.36 -3.34 0.47
N SER A 567 -10.37 -4.10 0.91
CA SER A 567 -11.66 -3.57 1.38
C SER A 567 -11.73 -3.42 2.90
N GLN A 568 -10.58 -3.35 3.58
CA GLN A 568 -10.51 -3.24 5.04
C GLN A 568 -11.29 -2.01 5.50
N PRO A 569 -12.19 -2.17 6.48
CA PRO A 569 -13.02 -1.09 6.99
C PRO A 569 -12.19 -0.25 7.96
N HIS A 570 -11.27 0.59 7.45
CA HIS A 570 -10.34 1.37 8.26
C HIS A 570 -9.86 2.61 7.48
N ALA A 571 -9.68 3.74 8.14
CA ALA A 571 -9.28 5.03 7.54
C ALA A 571 -7.99 4.94 6.71
N ARG A 572 -7.05 4.12 7.16
CA ARG A 572 -5.72 3.94 6.53
C ARG A 572 -5.66 2.84 5.48
N LEU A 573 -6.65 1.95 5.42
CA LEU A 573 -6.57 0.70 4.64
C LEU A 573 -7.61 0.62 3.53
N TYR A 574 -8.76 1.29 3.68
CA TYR A 574 -9.87 1.14 2.74
C TYR A 574 -9.47 1.62 1.33
N GLN A 575 -9.38 0.66 0.40
CA GLN A 575 -8.96 0.83 -1.00
C GLN A 575 -7.52 1.33 -1.16
N ILE A 576 -6.72 1.30 -0.10
CA ILE A 576 -5.31 1.71 -0.14
C ILE A 576 -4.47 0.53 -0.61
N ALA A 577 -3.64 0.77 -1.63
CA ALA A 577 -2.74 -0.24 -2.18
C ALA A 577 -1.69 -0.70 -1.15
N ASN A 578 -1.45 -2.01 -1.09
CA ASN A 578 -0.36 -2.59 -0.29
C ASN A 578 1.00 -2.03 -0.72
N ARG A 579 1.72 -1.43 0.23
CA ARG A 579 3.10 -0.95 0.12
C ARG A 579 3.81 -1.17 1.45
N HIS A 580 5.09 -1.51 1.46
CA HIS A 580 5.73 -2.01 2.69
C HIS A 580 7.25 -1.77 2.81
N TRP A 581 7.79 -0.76 2.13
CA TRP A 581 9.22 -0.44 2.19
C TRP A 581 9.53 1.04 2.26
N ASP A 582 8.56 1.91 1.98
CA ASP A 582 8.82 3.32 1.77
C ASP A 582 9.47 4.01 2.99
N ASP A 583 9.09 3.64 4.21
CA ASP A 583 9.72 4.20 5.41
C ASP A 583 11.22 3.87 5.51
N TYR A 584 11.66 2.70 5.04
CA TYR A 584 13.08 2.33 5.04
C TYR A 584 13.93 3.29 4.19
N TRP A 585 13.39 3.68 3.03
CA TRP A 585 14.07 4.53 2.06
C TRP A 585 13.86 6.02 2.35
N PHE A 586 12.64 6.42 2.69
CA PHE A 586 12.23 7.82 2.75
C PHE A 586 12.03 8.38 4.16
N GLY A 587 11.87 7.53 5.18
CA GLY A 587 11.62 7.93 6.57
C GLY A 587 12.89 7.97 7.44
N LEU A 588 12.86 8.77 8.51
CA LEU A 588 13.96 8.89 9.47
C LEU A 588 14.16 7.63 10.31
N ARG A 589 13.08 6.88 10.60
CA ARG A 589 13.10 5.63 11.36
C ARG A 589 13.72 4.49 10.58
N ARG A 590 13.73 4.58 9.24
CA ARG A 590 14.28 3.61 8.30
C ARG A 590 13.84 2.18 8.60
N GLN A 591 12.53 1.98 8.71
CA GLN A 591 11.94 0.71 9.08
C GLN A 591 11.23 0.09 7.88
N TRP A 592 11.50 -1.20 7.61
CA TRP A 592 10.69 -1.97 6.66
C TRP A 592 9.27 -2.17 7.21
N GLY A 593 8.35 -2.61 6.36
CA GLY A 593 7.01 -3.06 6.72
C GLY A 593 5.91 -2.16 6.21
N ASP A 594 4.67 -2.62 6.36
CA ASP A 594 3.50 -2.00 5.72
C ASP A 594 3.38 -0.49 6.02
N VAL A 595 3.23 0.31 4.95
CA VAL A 595 3.08 1.76 5.02
C VAL A 595 1.67 2.15 4.57
N PHE A 596 0.80 2.48 5.53
CA PHE A 596 -0.62 2.72 5.27
C PHE A 596 -1.15 4.07 5.82
N PRO A 597 -1.64 4.97 4.94
CA PRO A 597 -1.38 5.00 3.52
C PRO A 597 0.06 5.47 3.24
N HIS A 598 0.65 4.95 2.18
CA HIS A 598 1.73 5.64 1.48
C HIS A 598 1.14 6.48 0.35
N TYR A 599 1.73 7.65 0.06
CA TYR A 599 1.15 8.62 -0.87
C TYR A 599 1.02 8.11 -2.31
N TRP A 600 1.88 7.19 -2.76
CA TRP A 600 1.73 6.57 -4.09
C TRP A 600 0.47 5.72 -4.25
N SER A 601 -0.21 5.35 -3.15
CA SER A 601 -1.55 4.77 -3.26
C SER A 601 -2.54 5.71 -3.98
N ALA A 602 -2.32 7.04 -3.97
CA ALA A 602 -3.13 8.00 -4.69
C ALA A 602 -3.05 7.84 -6.23
N LEU A 603 -2.00 7.22 -6.77
CA LEU A 603 -1.89 6.91 -8.19
C LEU A 603 -3.06 6.03 -8.67
N THR A 604 -3.54 5.11 -7.84
CA THR A 604 -4.74 4.31 -8.18
C THR A 604 -5.95 5.21 -8.45
N SER A 605 -6.09 6.33 -7.74
CA SER A 605 -7.16 7.31 -8.02
C SER A 605 -6.98 7.96 -9.39
N GLN A 606 -5.74 8.26 -9.76
CA GLN A 606 -5.40 8.83 -11.06
C GLN A 606 -5.78 7.88 -12.19
N ALA A 607 -5.35 6.63 -12.13
CA ALA A 607 -5.73 5.62 -13.11
C ALA A 607 -7.26 5.48 -13.25
N LEU A 608 -7.98 5.38 -12.13
CA LEU A 608 -9.45 5.21 -12.13
C LEU A 608 -10.20 6.38 -12.78
N ILE A 609 -9.80 7.62 -12.49
CA ILE A 609 -10.44 8.82 -13.04
C ILE A 609 -10.11 9.02 -14.52
N ARG A 610 -8.92 8.57 -14.96
CA ARG A 610 -8.45 8.68 -16.34
C ARG A 610 -8.85 7.50 -17.23
N LEU A 611 -9.56 6.51 -16.68
CA LEU A 611 -10.06 5.37 -17.45
C LEU A 611 -10.87 5.82 -18.69
N PRO A 612 -10.81 5.05 -19.79
CA PRO A 612 -11.71 5.25 -20.92
C PRO A 612 -13.16 5.21 -20.47
N ARG A 613 -14.04 5.95 -21.16
CA ARG A 613 -15.47 6.07 -20.81
C ARG A 613 -16.16 4.71 -20.70
N GLU A 614 -15.72 3.74 -21.49
CA GLU A 614 -16.22 2.37 -21.53
C GLU A 614 -15.92 1.59 -20.23
N LEU A 615 -14.88 1.96 -19.48
CA LEU A 615 -14.46 1.31 -18.24
C LEU A 615 -14.72 2.18 -16.99
N ARG A 616 -14.80 3.50 -17.15
CA ARG A 616 -15.04 4.44 -16.04
C ARG A 616 -16.49 4.38 -15.58
N THR A 617 -16.71 4.15 -14.29
CA THR A 617 -18.03 4.06 -13.68
C THR A 617 -18.16 4.98 -12.47
N LYS A 618 -19.38 5.18 -11.96
CA LYS A 618 -19.58 5.88 -10.68
C LYS A 618 -18.82 5.20 -9.53
N GLN A 619 -18.72 3.87 -9.55
CA GLN A 619 -18.01 3.13 -8.52
C GLN A 619 -16.51 3.41 -8.55
N THR A 620 -15.89 3.48 -9.74
CA THR A 620 -14.46 3.84 -9.86
C THR A 620 -14.21 5.27 -9.38
N ASP A 621 -15.12 6.21 -9.68
CA ASP A 621 -15.03 7.59 -9.20
C ASP A 621 -15.18 7.68 -7.66
N ASP A 622 -16.14 6.93 -7.09
CA ASP A 622 -16.34 6.86 -5.64
C ASP A 622 -15.12 6.25 -4.93
N ILE A 623 -14.48 5.23 -5.51
CA ILE A 623 -13.25 4.62 -4.98
C ILE A 623 -12.09 5.62 -5.03
N ALA A 624 -11.88 6.28 -6.18
CA ALA A 624 -10.82 7.26 -6.35
C ALA A 624 -10.91 8.38 -5.28
N LEU A 625 -12.10 8.94 -5.05
CA LEU A 625 -12.27 9.97 -4.02
C LEU A 625 -11.98 9.44 -2.61
N LYS A 626 -12.34 8.18 -2.31
CA LYS A 626 -12.07 7.58 -1.00
C LYS A 626 -10.57 7.36 -0.78
N ILE A 627 -9.81 6.95 -1.81
CA ILE A 627 -8.35 6.80 -1.72
C ILE A 627 -7.69 8.16 -1.43
N LEU A 628 -8.07 9.21 -2.16
CA LEU A 628 -7.58 10.58 -1.92
C LEU A 628 -7.87 11.05 -0.50
N ARG A 629 -9.11 10.89 -0.02
CA ARG A 629 -9.48 11.26 1.35
C ARG A 629 -8.75 10.42 2.40
N SER A 630 -8.53 9.14 2.17
CA SER A 630 -7.78 8.29 3.10
C SER A 630 -6.32 8.74 3.24
N ASN A 631 -5.68 9.22 2.16
CA ASN A 631 -4.31 9.76 2.20
C ASN A 631 -4.18 11.08 3.01
N MET A 632 -5.27 11.77 3.32
CA MET A 632 -5.25 12.99 4.14
C MET A 632 -4.79 12.77 5.59
N VAL A 633 -4.82 11.52 6.09
CA VAL A 633 -4.36 11.18 7.45
C VAL A 633 -2.87 11.41 7.69
N ASN A 634 -2.09 11.66 6.63
CA ASN A 634 -0.66 11.96 6.70
C ASN A 634 -0.35 13.47 6.76
N PHE A 635 -1.37 14.34 6.78
CA PHE A 635 -1.23 15.80 6.87
C PHE A 635 -1.84 16.29 8.18
N PHE A 636 -1.08 17.11 8.91
CA PHE A 636 -1.44 17.55 10.26
C PHE A 636 -1.77 19.06 10.28
N PRO A 637 -2.56 19.52 11.27
CA PRO A 637 -2.83 20.95 11.45
C PRO A 637 -1.56 21.78 11.51
N GLY A 638 -1.54 22.91 10.79
CA GLY A 638 -0.35 23.76 10.67
C GLY A 638 0.57 23.38 9.51
N GLY A 639 0.23 22.36 8.73
CA GLY A 639 0.90 22.03 7.47
C GLY A 639 2.10 21.09 7.59
N SER A 640 2.41 20.58 8.79
CA SER A 640 3.33 19.46 8.93
C SER A 640 2.70 18.18 8.37
N ALA A 641 3.52 17.19 8.06
CA ALA A 641 3.07 15.95 7.45
C ALA A 641 4.08 14.82 7.74
N THR A 642 3.72 13.59 7.40
CA THR A 642 4.61 12.42 7.47
C THR A 642 4.75 11.77 6.10
N CYS A 643 5.95 11.29 5.75
CA CYS A 643 6.18 10.51 4.53
C CYS A 643 5.61 9.08 4.62
N ALA A 644 5.56 8.51 5.83
CA ALA A 644 5.17 7.13 6.04
C ALA A 644 4.52 6.91 7.42
N PHE A 645 3.45 6.11 7.46
CA PHE A 645 2.93 5.53 8.69
C PHE A 645 3.18 4.02 8.67
N VAL A 646 4.15 3.55 9.46
CA VAL A 646 4.46 2.11 9.55
C VAL A 646 3.37 1.46 10.38
N TYR A 647 2.49 0.71 9.72
CA TYR A 647 1.18 0.32 10.23
C TYR A 647 1.13 -0.91 11.17
N PRO A 648 1.92 -2.00 10.99
CA PRO A 648 1.86 -3.17 11.86
C PRO A 648 2.22 -2.80 13.31
N SER A 649 1.88 -3.63 14.30
CA SER A 649 2.30 -3.37 15.70
C SER A 649 3.81 -3.43 15.86
N ALA A 650 4.46 -4.29 15.08
CA ALA A 650 5.90 -4.46 15.05
C ALA A 650 6.39 -4.97 13.69
N VAL A 651 7.65 -4.67 13.38
CA VAL A 651 8.37 -5.24 12.23
C VAL A 651 9.72 -5.74 12.70
N ASN A 652 10.01 -7.02 12.43
CA ASN A 652 11.22 -7.72 12.90
C ASN A 652 11.48 -7.52 14.40
N GLY A 653 10.42 -7.55 15.20
CA GLY A 653 10.47 -7.37 16.66
C GLY A 653 10.57 -5.91 17.15
N LYS A 654 10.78 -4.93 16.26
CA LYS A 654 10.76 -3.50 16.61
C LYS A 654 9.33 -2.96 16.55
N SER A 655 8.88 -2.30 17.61
CA SER A 655 7.57 -1.65 17.66
C SER A 655 7.38 -0.66 16.50
N ALA A 656 6.15 -0.59 15.99
CA ALA A 656 5.73 0.25 14.86
C ALA A 656 4.39 0.96 15.20
N ASN A 657 3.36 0.80 14.36
CA ASN A 657 2.06 1.49 14.39
C ASN A 657 2.18 3.01 14.61
N VAL A 658 3.01 3.67 13.80
CA VAL A 658 3.46 5.03 14.10
C VAL A 658 3.85 5.81 12.84
N ALA A 659 3.59 7.11 12.87
CA ALA A 659 4.07 8.04 11.86
C ALA A 659 5.59 8.24 11.97
N ASP A 660 6.27 8.23 10.83
CA ASP A 660 7.64 8.67 10.75
C ASP A 660 7.72 10.19 10.95
N PRO A 661 8.69 10.70 11.74
CA PRO A 661 8.81 12.14 11.98
C PRO A 661 9.33 12.92 10.76
N MET A 662 9.60 12.29 9.62
CA MET A 662 10.05 12.95 8.41
C MET A 662 8.89 13.43 7.54
N ALA A 663 8.95 14.69 7.12
CA ALA A 663 8.24 15.13 5.92
C ALA A 663 9.23 15.16 4.75
N ASN A 664 8.95 14.40 3.70
CA ASN A 664 9.88 14.12 2.62
C ASN A 664 9.20 14.36 1.25
N ASP A 665 8.40 13.40 0.81
CA ASP A 665 7.92 13.22 -0.56
C ASP A 665 6.40 13.05 -0.71
N GLN A 666 5.67 13.00 0.41
CA GLN A 666 4.22 12.78 0.46
C GLN A 666 3.37 13.82 -0.27
N ASP A 667 3.95 14.98 -0.61
CA ASP A 667 3.26 16.08 -1.29
C ASP A 667 2.72 15.68 -2.67
N TRP A 668 3.23 14.61 -3.28
CA TRP A 668 2.69 14.04 -4.51
C TRP A 668 1.21 13.66 -4.40
N HIS A 669 0.73 13.24 -3.22
CA HIS A 669 -0.70 13.01 -3.01
C HIS A 669 -1.54 14.27 -3.29
N LEU A 670 -1.13 15.42 -2.76
CA LEU A 670 -1.83 16.68 -2.99
C LEU A 670 -1.68 17.15 -4.44
N VAL A 671 -0.51 16.95 -5.05
CA VAL A 671 -0.30 17.22 -6.49
C VAL A 671 -1.27 16.41 -7.34
N ILE A 672 -1.41 15.11 -7.09
CA ILE A 672 -2.35 14.22 -7.79
C ILE A 672 -3.78 14.75 -7.62
N TRP A 673 -4.22 15.04 -6.39
CA TRP A 673 -5.58 15.54 -6.17
C TRP A 673 -5.83 16.86 -6.91
N LEU A 674 -4.92 17.83 -6.83
CA LEU A 674 -5.07 19.12 -7.53
C LEU A 674 -5.17 18.95 -9.05
N ARG A 675 -4.41 18.02 -9.65
CA ARG A 675 -4.53 17.69 -11.08
C ARG A 675 -5.89 17.06 -11.41
N LEU A 676 -6.38 16.17 -10.55
CA LEU A 676 -7.67 15.49 -10.75
C LEU A 676 -8.88 16.41 -10.63
N LEU A 677 -8.74 17.62 -10.09
CA LEU A 677 -9.80 18.66 -10.12
C LEU A 677 -10.21 19.00 -11.56
N GLU A 678 -9.27 18.98 -12.52
CA GLU A 678 -9.56 19.23 -13.94
C GLU A 678 -10.45 18.14 -14.56
N TYR A 679 -10.49 16.96 -13.94
CA TYR A 679 -11.29 15.80 -14.33
C TYR A 679 -12.63 15.70 -13.56
N GLY A 680 -12.99 16.74 -12.82
CA GLY A 680 -14.26 16.84 -12.09
C GLY A 680 -14.28 16.12 -10.74
N VAL A 681 -13.13 15.68 -10.22
CA VAL A 681 -13.03 15.18 -8.84
C VAL A 681 -13.31 16.33 -7.87
N PRO A 682 -14.15 16.15 -6.85
CA PRO A 682 -14.46 17.23 -5.93
C PRO A 682 -13.27 17.57 -5.02
N SER A 683 -13.19 18.85 -4.62
CA SER A 683 -12.25 19.35 -3.61
C SER A 683 -12.73 19.14 -2.17
N ALA A 684 -13.99 18.73 -1.98
CA ALA A 684 -14.64 18.51 -0.69
C ALA A 684 -15.45 17.22 -0.70
#